data_AF-I1MXU3-F1
#
_entry.id   AF-I1MXU3-F1
#
_cell.length_a   1.000
_cell.length_b   1.000
_cell.length_c   1.000
_cell.angle_alpha   90.00
_cell.angle_beta   90.00
_cell.angle_gamma   90.00
#
_symmetry.space_group_name_H-M   'P 1'
#
loop_
_entity.id
_entity.type
_entity.pdbx_description
1 polymer ?
#
loop_
_entity_poly.entity_id
_entity_poly.type
_entity_poly.pdbx_seq_one_letter_code
_entity_poly.pdbx_strand_id
1 'polypeptide(L)'
;MEFMVRCCSSCALSRFRFSLRFAVVVFEIVLILAWLEANNAKLQEHQFQWGGLEGRIENIASHSCIHDQILEQRKRPGHKVYSVTPQVYEPGLSKPLQHKGRTLLGVSTSLELQGNEKQPIRIYLNYDAVGHSPDRDCQKIGDVVKLGEPPMTSLPGLLSCNPLADPPVFGDCWYNCTSEDISGEDKKHRLRKALGQTADWFRRALFVEPVKGNLRLSGYSACGQDGGVQLPHEYVEEGVSDADLVLLVTTRPTTGNTLAWAVACERDQWGRAIAGHVNVAPRHLTAEAETLLSATLIHEVMHVLGFDPHAFAHFRDERKRRRNKVTEQVMDEKIGRMVTRVVLPRVVMHSRHHYAAFSGNFTGLELEDGGGRGTSGSHWEKRLLMNEIMTGSVDTRSVVSKMTLALLEDSGWYKANYSMADRLDWGRNQGTEFVTSPCNLWKGAYHCNTTQFSGCTYNREAEGYCPILTYSGDLPQWAQYFPQANKGGQSSLADYCTYFVAYSDGSCTDTSSARAPDRMLGEVRGSNSRCMASSLVRTGFVRGSLTQGNGCYQHRCINNSLEVAVDGIWKVCPQAGGPLQFPGFNGKLICPAYHELCNTNPVVVSGQCPSACNSNGDCVDGRCHCLLGFHGHDCSRRSCPSNCTGNGMCLSSGICECKSGYTGIDCSTAVCDEQCSLHGGVCDNGVCEFRCSDYAGYTCHNSSMLFSSLSVCRNVLGNDISGQHCAPSESSILQQLEEVVVMPNYHRLFPGGARKLFNIFGSSYCDEAAKRLACWISIQKCEKDGDNRLRVCHSACQAYNLACGASLDCGDQTLFSSEGGDEGLCTGSGEMKLSWFNRLRNSFSLRNSFSKGISVRYRQF
;
A
#
# COMPACT_ATOMS: atom_id res chain seq x y z
N MET A 1 46.90 -17.59 -10.06
CA MET A 1 47.95 -17.88 -11.06
C MET A 1 47.93 -16.76 -12.07
N GLU A 2 48.74 -15.73 -11.87
CA GLU A 2 48.86 -14.60 -12.80
C GLU A 2 50.02 -14.87 -13.76
N PHE A 3 49.71 -14.91 -15.05
CA PHE A 3 50.68 -15.09 -16.12
C PHE A 3 51.38 -13.75 -16.41
N MET A 4 52.57 -13.55 -15.85
CA MET A 4 53.51 -12.51 -16.28
C MET A 4 54.13 -12.89 -17.63
N VAL A 5 53.75 -12.18 -18.69
CA VAL A 5 54.43 -12.25 -20.00
C VAL A 5 55.56 -11.21 -20.01
N ARG A 6 56.79 -11.72 -20.00
CA ARG A 6 58.05 -10.97 -20.01
C ARG A 6 58.21 -10.11 -21.27
N CYS A 7 58.57 -8.85 -21.05
CA CYS A 7 59.14 -7.94 -22.03
C CYS A 7 60.51 -8.42 -22.56
N CYS A 8 60.73 -8.31 -23.87
CA CYS A 8 62.06 -8.39 -24.46
C CYS A 8 62.20 -7.44 -25.68
N SER A 9 63.00 -6.38 -25.46
CA SER A 9 64.13 -5.90 -26.28
C SER A 9 63.97 -5.57 -27.79
N SER A 10 64.03 -4.26 -28.06
CA SER A 10 65.09 -3.57 -28.84
C SER A 10 64.99 -3.38 -30.37
N CYS A 11 65.23 -2.11 -30.75
CA CYS A 11 65.80 -1.56 -32.00
C CYS A 11 64.94 -1.46 -33.27
N ALA A 12 64.57 -0.23 -33.65
CA ALA A 12 65.11 0.44 -34.86
C ALA A 12 64.44 1.80 -35.12
N LEU A 13 65.28 2.82 -35.31
CA LEU A 13 64.92 4.18 -35.70
C LEU A 13 64.55 4.30 -37.19
N SER A 14 63.69 5.30 -37.45
CA SER A 14 63.70 6.23 -38.58
C SER A 14 62.74 5.99 -39.77
N ARG A 15 62.11 7.11 -40.16
CA ARG A 15 61.45 7.45 -41.44
C ARG A 15 59.97 7.08 -41.63
N PHE A 16 59.08 7.78 -40.93
CA PHE A 16 57.75 8.12 -41.47
C PHE A 16 57.34 9.54 -41.03
N ARG A 17 57.96 10.58 -41.60
CA ARG A 17 57.58 11.99 -41.34
C ARG A 17 56.82 12.69 -42.48
N PHE A 18 56.36 11.95 -43.48
CA PHE A 18 55.54 12.50 -44.57
C PHE A 18 54.06 12.09 -44.56
N SER A 19 53.65 11.08 -43.78
CA SER A 19 52.24 10.67 -43.70
C SER A 19 51.36 11.59 -42.84
N LEU A 20 51.93 12.22 -41.80
CA LEU A 20 51.13 12.96 -40.82
C LEU A 20 50.54 14.26 -41.38
N ARG A 21 51.24 14.96 -42.29
CA ARG A 21 50.69 16.18 -42.90
C ARG A 21 49.52 15.90 -43.86
N PHE A 22 49.57 14.78 -44.58
CA PHE A 22 48.48 14.41 -45.48
C PHE A 22 47.22 14.00 -44.69
N ALA A 23 47.40 13.25 -43.61
CA ALA A 23 46.29 12.86 -42.73
C ALA A 23 45.57 14.08 -42.10
N VAL A 24 46.33 15.09 -41.66
CA VAL A 24 45.75 16.31 -41.08
C VAL A 24 44.97 17.11 -42.12
N VAL A 25 45.50 17.27 -43.34
CA VAL A 25 44.78 17.99 -44.41
C VAL A 25 43.51 17.24 -44.84
N VAL A 26 43.56 15.91 -44.94
CA VAL A 26 42.38 15.10 -45.23
C VAL A 26 41.34 15.23 -44.11
N PHE A 27 41.76 15.24 -42.84
CA PHE A 27 40.86 15.40 -41.70
C PHE A 27 40.18 16.77 -41.67
N GLU A 28 40.90 17.85 -42.00
CA GLU A 28 40.30 19.18 -42.12
C GLU A 28 39.32 19.29 -43.30
N ILE A 29 39.63 18.67 -44.46
CA ILE A 29 38.71 18.63 -45.60
C ILE A 29 37.42 17.86 -45.24
N VAL A 30 37.55 16.73 -44.54
CA VAL A 30 36.38 15.94 -44.08
C VAL A 30 35.54 16.75 -43.09
N LEU A 31 36.15 17.49 -42.17
CA LEU A 31 35.43 18.37 -41.23
C LEU A 31 34.69 19.50 -41.94
N ILE A 32 35.30 20.12 -42.96
CA ILE A 32 34.67 21.19 -43.75
C ILE A 32 33.50 20.63 -44.57
N LEU A 33 33.66 19.45 -45.17
CA LEU A 33 32.57 18.79 -45.91
C LEU A 33 31.42 18.36 -44.99
N ALA A 34 31.73 17.82 -43.81
CA ALA A 34 30.71 17.47 -42.81
C ALA A 34 29.94 18.71 -42.31
N TRP A 35 30.63 19.85 -42.15
CA TRP A 35 29.99 21.13 -41.82
C TRP A 35 29.13 21.69 -42.96
N LEU A 36 29.53 21.49 -44.21
CA LEU A 36 28.74 21.90 -45.38
C LEU A 36 27.51 21.02 -45.59
N GLU A 37 27.58 19.71 -45.30
CA GLU A 37 26.42 18.82 -45.31
C GLU A 37 25.46 19.14 -44.15
N ALA A 38 25.97 19.47 -42.96
CA ALA A 38 25.14 19.89 -41.84
C ALA A 38 24.40 21.21 -42.10
N ASN A 39 24.98 22.14 -42.87
CA ASN A 39 24.36 23.43 -43.18
C ASN A 39 23.45 23.42 -44.42
N ASN A 40 23.47 22.37 -45.25
CA ASN A 40 22.64 22.29 -46.46
C ASN A 40 21.51 21.26 -46.39
N ALA A 41 21.18 20.72 -45.22
CA ALA A 41 19.93 20.00 -45.00
C ALA A 41 18.74 21.01 -44.98
N LYS A 42 18.42 21.50 -46.17
CA LYS A 42 17.31 22.38 -46.48
C LYS A 42 16.01 21.66 -46.12
N LEU A 43 15.31 22.22 -45.14
CA LEU A 43 14.00 21.81 -44.65
C LEU A 43 13.02 21.69 -45.84
N GLN A 44 12.71 20.47 -46.23
CA GLN A 44 11.76 20.17 -47.30
C GLN A 44 10.36 20.18 -46.68
N GLU A 45 9.63 21.29 -46.89
CA GLU A 45 8.23 21.46 -46.51
C GLU A 45 7.37 20.38 -47.18
N HIS A 46 7.06 19.32 -46.44
CA HIS A 46 5.98 18.42 -46.80
C HIS A 46 4.64 19.02 -46.35
N GLN A 47 3.98 19.60 -47.34
CA GLN A 47 2.61 20.09 -47.33
C GLN A 47 1.64 18.91 -47.12
N PHE A 48 1.35 18.56 -45.85
CA PHE A 48 0.26 17.64 -45.51
C PHE A 48 -1.00 18.41 -45.15
N GLN A 49 -2.03 18.17 -45.95
CA GLN A 49 -3.35 18.79 -45.88
C GLN A 49 -4.06 18.44 -44.58
N TRP A 50 -4.77 19.45 -44.08
CA TRP A 50 -5.58 19.48 -42.87
C TRP A 50 -6.60 18.35 -42.79
N GLY A 51 -6.52 17.56 -41.72
CA GLY A 51 -7.61 16.73 -41.22
C GLY A 51 -7.56 16.70 -39.70
N GLY A 52 -8.52 17.33 -39.05
CA GLY A 52 -8.84 17.16 -37.63
C GLY A 52 -7.77 17.60 -36.62
N LEU A 53 -7.89 18.83 -36.13
CA LEU A 53 -7.17 19.34 -34.97
C LEU A 53 -7.69 18.64 -33.70
N GLU A 54 -7.32 17.37 -33.49
CA GLU A 54 -7.42 16.74 -32.18
C GLU A 54 -6.24 17.30 -31.36
N GLY A 55 -6.54 18.28 -30.50
CA GLY A 55 -5.56 18.96 -29.68
C GLY A 55 -4.72 17.93 -28.91
N ARG A 56 -3.42 17.91 -29.21
CA ARG A 56 -2.41 17.15 -28.46
C ARG A 56 -2.26 17.81 -27.09
N ILE A 57 -3.20 17.51 -26.19
CA ILE A 57 -3.13 17.90 -24.79
C ILE A 57 -2.00 17.06 -24.19
N GLU A 58 -0.91 17.71 -23.80
CA GLU A 58 0.15 17.06 -23.03
C GLU A 58 -0.46 16.51 -21.74
N ASN A 59 -0.68 15.20 -21.70
CA ASN A 59 -1.13 14.50 -20.51
C ASN A 59 -0.11 14.75 -19.41
N ILE A 60 -0.54 15.37 -18.31
CA ILE A 60 0.22 15.39 -17.07
C ILE A 60 0.56 13.93 -16.75
N ALA A 61 1.86 13.61 -16.65
CA ALA A 61 2.31 12.27 -16.35
C ALA A 61 1.65 11.81 -15.04
N SER A 62 0.78 10.81 -15.15
CA SER A 62 0.01 10.25 -14.04
C SER A 62 0.22 8.75 -14.02
N HIS A 63 0.30 8.18 -12.82
CA HIS A 63 0.45 6.75 -12.61
C HIS A 63 -0.92 6.07 -12.68
N SER A 64 -0.99 4.95 -13.40
CA SER A 64 -2.17 4.07 -13.40
C SER A 64 -2.03 3.05 -12.28
N CYS A 65 -2.90 3.14 -11.27
CA CYS A 65 -2.95 2.23 -10.14
C CYS A 65 -3.45 0.85 -10.59
N ILE A 66 -2.64 -0.19 -10.41
CA ILE A 66 -3.03 -1.59 -10.72
C ILE A 66 -3.02 -2.50 -9.50
N HIS A 67 -2.55 -2.02 -8.34
CA HIS A 67 -2.43 -2.83 -7.12
C HIS A 67 -3.77 -3.43 -6.70
N ASP A 68 -4.89 -2.73 -6.92
CA ASP A 68 -6.21 -3.28 -6.64
C ASP A 68 -6.67 -4.31 -7.68
N GLN A 69 -6.24 -4.18 -8.94
CA GLN A 69 -6.45 -5.24 -9.93
C GLN A 69 -5.66 -6.47 -9.48
N ILE A 70 -4.46 -6.23 -8.95
CA ILE A 70 -3.65 -7.21 -8.27
C ILE A 70 -4.36 -7.71 -6.99
N LEU A 71 -5.06 -6.88 -6.20
CA LEU A 71 -5.84 -7.29 -5.01
C LEU A 71 -7.02 -8.19 -5.38
N GLU A 72 -7.79 -7.83 -6.41
CA GLU A 72 -8.85 -8.70 -6.92
C GLU A 72 -8.26 -9.99 -7.49
N GLN A 73 -7.09 -9.90 -8.12
CA GLN A 73 -6.29 -11.06 -8.51
C GLN A 73 -5.67 -11.79 -7.30
N ARG A 74 -5.45 -11.16 -6.11
CA ARG A 74 -4.89 -11.75 -4.86
C ARG A 74 -5.76 -12.86 -4.28
N LYS A 75 -6.86 -13.21 -4.95
CA LYS A 75 -7.31 -14.60 -4.97
C LYS A 75 -6.24 -15.58 -5.54
N ARG A 76 -4.99 -15.16 -5.85
CA ARG A 76 -3.84 -15.86 -6.49
C ARG A 76 -2.48 -15.58 -5.76
N PRO A 77 -1.54 -16.55 -5.73
CA PRO A 77 -0.91 -17.12 -4.51
C PRO A 77 0.57 -16.79 -4.24
N GLY A 78 1.00 -17.14 -3.02
CA GLY A 78 2.39 -17.28 -2.59
C GLY A 78 2.94 -18.74 -2.61
N HIS A 79 4.27 -18.88 -2.55
CA HIS A 79 5.05 -20.11 -2.88
C HIS A 79 6.07 -20.67 -1.82
N LYS A 80 5.82 -21.73 -1.00
CA LYS A 80 6.83 -22.57 -0.24
C LYS A 80 7.32 -22.35 1.23
N VAL A 81 6.97 -23.31 2.12
CA VAL A 81 6.95 -23.35 3.63
C VAL A 81 8.20 -23.87 4.36
N TYR A 82 8.62 -23.20 5.45
CA TYR A 82 9.51 -23.72 6.50
C TYR A 82 9.07 -23.27 7.93
N SER A 83 9.40 -24.00 9.00
CA SER A 83 8.86 -23.84 10.36
C SER A 83 9.62 -22.76 11.11
N VAL A 84 8.90 -21.80 11.67
CA VAL A 84 9.43 -20.58 12.27
C VAL A 84 9.40 -20.72 13.80
N THR A 85 9.87 -19.72 14.53
CA THR A 85 9.64 -19.58 15.98
C THR A 85 8.94 -18.24 16.22
N PRO A 86 8.04 -18.16 17.22
CA PRO A 86 7.11 -17.04 17.36
C PRO A 86 7.74 -15.64 17.39
N GLN A 87 7.03 -14.67 16.79
CA GLN A 87 7.36 -13.26 16.93
C GLN A 87 6.88 -12.74 18.29
N VAL A 88 7.86 -12.41 19.13
CA VAL A 88 7.59 -11.77 20.42
C VAL A 88 7.75 -10.26 20.22
N TYR A 89 6.92 -9.46 20.88
CA TYR A 89 7.00 -8.00 20.84
C TYR A 89 7.47 -7.52 22.20
N GLU A 90 8.26 -6.44 22.26
CA GLU A 90 8.63 -5.87 23.56
C GLU A 90 7.37 -5.39 24.29
N PRO A 91 7.05 -5.94 25.49
CA PRO A 91 6.11 -5.26 26.36
C PRO A 91 6.76 -3.93 26.75
N GLY A 92 5.97 -2.85 26.78
CA GLY A 92 6.45 -1.52 27.17
C GLY A 92 7.00 -1.50 28.59
N LEU A 93 8.25 -1.93 28.77
CA LEU A 93 8.90 -2.06 30.07
C LEU A 93 9.77 -0.83 30.29
N SER A 94 9.30 0.06 31.16
CA SER A 94 10.11 1.15 31.71
C SER A 94 11.32 0.57 32.45
N LYS A 95 12.52 0.61 31.86
CA LYS A 95 13.75 0.36 32.62
C LYS A 95 13.91 1.52 33.62
N PRO A 96 13.96 1.26 34.94
CA PRO A 96 14.27 2.31 35.89
C PRO A 96 15.74 2.67 35.71
N LEU A 97 15.98 3.84 35.10
CA LEU A 97 17.29 4.48 35.04
C LEU A 97 17.81 4.62 36.49
N GLN A 98 18.68 3.70 36.90
CA GLN A 98 19.48 3.86 38.11
C GLN A 98 20.43 5.03 37.89
N HIS A 99 19.95 6.24 38.19
CA HIS A 99 20.77 7.45 38.27
C HIS A 99 21.69 7.33 39.50
N LYS A 100 22.83 6.67 39.32
CA LYS A 100 24.02 6.87 40.15
C LYS A 100 24.90 7.89 39.44
N GLY A 101 24.67 9.17 39.70
CA GLY A 101 25.53 10.24 39.19
C GLY A 101 24.96 11.61 39.49
N ARG A 102 25.73 12.42 40.21
CA ARG A 102 25.31 13.70 40.80
C ARG A 102 24.82 14.71 39.77
N THR A 103 23.67 15.28 40.07
CA THR A 103 23.01 16.43 39.44
C THR A 103 23.87 17.68 39.53
N LEU A 104 24.15 18.30 38.39
CA LEU A 104 24.52 19.72 38.27
C LEU A 104 24.21 20.12 36.83
N LEU A 105 23.39 21.17 36.68
CA LEU A 105 22.83 21.73 35.44
C LEU A 105 21.44 21.16 35.07
N GLY A 106 20.43 21.79 35.68
CA GLY A 106 19.03 21.59 35.35
C GLY A 106 18.74 22.08 33.94
N VAL A 107 18.41 21.15 33.06
CA VAL A 107 17.65 21.41 31.85
C VAL A 107 16.29 20.77 32.07
N SER A 108 15.27 21.62 32.05
CA SER A 108 13.86 21.28 32.23
C SER A 108 13.48 20.12 31.32
N THR A 109 13.45 18.92 31.88
CA THR A 109 12.98 17.72 31.19
C THR A 109 11.48 17.87 31.07
N SER A 110 11.06 18.28 29.87
CA SER A 110 9.72 18.14 29.33
C SER A 110 9.18 16.75 29.69
N LEU A 111 8.38 16.70 30.75
CA LEU A 111 7.56 15.58 31.18
C LEU A 111 6.45 15.37 30.15
N GLU A 112 6.78 14.79 29.00
CA GLU A 112 5.77 14.30 28.05
C GLU A 112 5.95 12.80 27.85
N LEU A 113 5.15 12.06 28.63
CA LEU A 113 4.53 10.77 28.29
C LEU A 113 5.48 9.57 28.06
N GLN A 114 6.12 9.11 29.14
CA GLN A 114 6.49 7.70 29.28
C GLN A 114 5.22 6.84 29.42
N GLY A 115 4.98 5.95 28.46
CA GLY A 115 3.92 4.93 28.50
C GLY A 115 3.56 4.41 27.11
N ASN A 116 3.99 3.18 26.80
CA ASN A 116 3.88 2.48 25.50
C ASN A 116 4.67 3.12 24.35
N GLU A 117 6.00 3.18 24.46
CA GLU A 117 6.87 3.71 23.42
C GLU A 117 6.86 2.81 22.17
N LYS A 118 5.82 2.94 21.35
CA LYS A 118 5.92 2.59 19.93
C LYS A 118 7.13 3.33 19.38
N GLN A 119 8.04 2.60 18.75
CA GLN A 119 9.29 3.11 18.19
C GLN A 119 9.15 3.34 16.68
N PRO A 120 10.00 4.20 16.06
CA PRO A 120 10.02 4.37 14.61
C PRO A 120 10.04 3.03 13.87
N ILE A 121 9.16 2.83 12.88
CA ILE A 121 9.12 1.58 12.12
C ILE A 121 10.43 1.33 11.37
N ARG A 122 10.93 0.09 11.44
CA ARG A 122 12.13 -0.35 10.73
C ARG A 122 11.75 -1.15 9.50
N ILE A 123 12.05 -0.63 8.32
CA ILE A 123 11.74 -1.28 7.04
C ILE A 123 13.03 -1.78 6.43
N TYR A 124 13.11 -3.11 6.24
CA TYR A 124 14.22 -3.75 5.56
C TYR A 124 13.90 -3.92 4.07
N LEU A 125 14.81 -3.51 3.20
CA LEU A 125 14.65 -3.58 1.75
C LEU A 125 15.54 -4.69 1.19
N ASN A 126 14.94 -5.77 0.67
CA ASN A 126 15.67 -6.86 0.01
C ASN A 126 15.67 -6.64 -1.51
N TYR A 127 16.87 -6.66 -2.12
CA TYR A 127 17.05 -6.46 -3.56
C TYR A 127 17.53 -7.72 -4.29
N ASP A 128 17.52 -8.89 -3.66
CA ASP A 128 18.15 -10.10 -4.21
C ASP A 128 17.42 -10.64 -5.43
N ALA A 129 16.13 -10.34 -5.55
CA ALA A 129 15.30 -10.72 -6.70
C ALA A 129 15.39 -9.75 -7.89
N VAL A 130 16.07 -8.62 -7.75
CA VAL A 130 16.16 -7.59 -8.80
C VAL A 130 17.02 -8.07 -9.97
N GLY A 131 16.37 -8.41 -11.09
CA GLY A 131 17.04 -8.88 -12.30
C GLY A 131 17.35 -10.38 -12.31
N HIS A 132 16.76 -11.15 -11.39
CA HIS A 132 17.01 -12.57 -11.19
C HIS A 132 15.76 -13.46 -11.36
N SER A 133 14.64 -12.93 -11.84
CA SER A 133 13.42 -13.68 -12.19
C SER A 133 13.48 -14.12 -13.67
N PRO A 134 13.93 -15.36 -14.00
CA PRO A 134 14.28 -15.73 -15.38
C PRO A 134 13.10 -15.71 -16.38
N ASP A 135 11.88 -15.82 -15.91
CA ASP A 135 10.65 -15.81 -16.72
C ASP A 135 9.91 -14.45 -16.72
N ARG A 136 10.42 -13.46 -15.96
CA ARG A 136 9.74 -12.17 -15.73
C ARG A 136 10.62 -10.94 -15.88
N ASP A 137 11.93 -11.07 -15.64
CA ASP A 137 12.87 -9.98 -15.76
C ASP A 137 13.45 -9.91 -17.18
N CYS A 138 13.45 -8.72 -17.76
CA CYS A 138 14.09 -8.46 -19.05
C CYS A 138 15.61 -8.43 -18.90
N GLN A 139 16.29 -9.48 -19.39
CA GLN A 139 17.75 -9.56 -19.35
C GLN A 139 18.37 -8.97 -20.63
N LYS A 140 17.74 -9.18 -21.78
CA LYS A 140 18.18 -8.72 -23.09
C LYS A 140 17.01 -8.14 -23.89
N ILE A 141 17.35 -7.28 -24.85
CA ILE A 141 16.39 -6.72 -25.80
C ILE A 141 15.84 -7.86 -26.66
N GLY A 142 14.51 -7.94 -26.78
CA GLY A 142 13.83 -9.00 -27.54
C GLY A 142 13.49 -10.25 -26.72
N ASP A 143 13.88 -10.33 -25.44
CA ASP A 143 13.41 -11.39 -24.55
C ASP A 143 11.88 -11.30 -24.42
N VAL A 144 11.21 -12.45 -24.39
CA VAL A 144 9.76 -12.53 -24.18
C VAL A 144 9.49 -13.08 -22.78
N VAL A 145 8.97 -12.23 -21.91
CA VAL A 145 8.73 -12.53 -20.49
C VAL A 145 7.24 -12.54 -20.17
N LYS A 146 6.86 -13.14 -19.04
CA LYS A 146 5.47 -13.20 -18.58
C LYS A 146 5.07 -11.92 -17.83
N LEU A 147 3.93 -11.34 -18.21
CA LEU A 147 3.14 -10.45 -17.34
C LEU A 147 1.92 -11.22 -16.87
N GLY A 148 1.65 -11.25 -15.57
CA GLY A 148 0.66 -12.16 -14.99
C GLY A 148 1.02 -13.64 -15.23
N GLU A 149 0.03 -14.48 -15.48
CA GLU A 149 0.22 -15.91 -15.79
C GLU A 149 -0.49 -16.33 -17.09
N PRO A 150 0.11 -16.05 -18.26
CA PRO A 150 -0.47 -16.42 -19.54
C PRO A 150 -0.65 -17.94 -19.66
N PRO A 151 -1.74 -18.43 -20.29
CA PRO A 151 -2.03 -19.86 -20.37
C PRO A 151 -0.90 -20.63 -21.09
N MET A 152 -0.44 -21.73 -20.48
CA MET A 152 0.66 -22.59 -20.96
C MET A 152 0.53 -23.06 -22.42
N THR A 153 -0.70 -23.13 -22.95
CA THR A 153 -0.99 -23.54 -24.33
C THR A 153 -0.71 -22.46 -25.38
N SER A 154 -0.48 -21.21 -24.96
CA SER A 154 -0.12 -20.13 -25.88
C SER A 154 1.36 -20.24 -26.27
N LEU A 155 1.65 -20.38 -27.57
CA LEU A 155 3.02 -20.23 -28.07
C LEU A 155 3.54 -18.83 -27.66
N PRO A 156 4.76 -18.73 -27.11
CA PRO A 156 5.36 -17.44 -26.75
C PRO A 156 5.27 -16.47 -27.93
N GLY A 157 4.63 -15.32 -27.72
CA GLY A 157 4.47 -14.25 -28.71
C GLY A 157 3.12 -14.17 -29.45
N LEU A 158 2.24 -15.18 -29.38
CA LEU A 158 0.92 -15.10 -30.06
C LEU A 158 -0.06 -14.12 -29.37
N LEU A 159 0.10 -13.91 -28.06
CA LEU A 159 -0.65 -12.97 -27.22
C LEU A 159 0.31 -11.91 -26.65
N SER A 160 0.97 -11.16 -27.54
CA SER A 160 1.92 -10.13 -27.11
C SER A 160 1.18 -8.93 -26.49
N CYS A 161 1.58 -8.51 -25.30
CA CYS A 161 1.12 -7.27 -24.69
C CYS A 161 1.55 -6.07 -25.55
N ASN A 162 0.72 -5.03 -25.64
CA ASN A 162 1.16 -3.73 -26.16
C ASN A 162 1.79 -2.92 -25.02
N PRO A 163 3.09 -2.54 -25.08
CA PRO A 163 3.76 -1.81 -23.99
C PRO A 163 3.14 -0.44 -23.69
N LEU A 164 2.63 0.23 -24.73
CA LEU A 164 2.18 1.64 -24.70
C LEU A 164 0.68 1.81 -24.47
N ALA A 165 -0.09 0.73 -24.55
CA ALA A 165 -1.52 0.79 -24.25
C ALA A 165 -1.72 0.58 -22.74
N ASP A 166 -2.72 1.25 -22.17
CA ASP A 166 -3.24 0.90 -20.85
C ASP A 166 -3.54 -0.60 -20.81
N PRO A 167 -3.28 -1.27 -19.67
CA PRO A 167 -3.32 -2.72 -19.59
C PRO A 167 -4.62 -3.26 -20.18
N PRO A 168 -4.57 -4.13 -21.20
CA PRO A 168 -5.79 -4.77 -21.68
C PRO A 168 -6.42 -5.53 -20.51
N VAL A 169 -7.75 -5.64 -20.53
CA VAL A 169 -8.61 -6.24 -19.49
C VAL A 169 -8.17 -7.67 -19.06
N PHE A 170 -7.28 -8.30 -19.83
CA PHE A 170 -6.61 -9.56 -19.51
C PHE A 170 -5.15 -9.29 -19.11
N GLY A 171 -4.87 -9.25 -17.80
CA GLY A 171 -3.53 -8.99 -17.24
C GLY A 171 -2.49 -10.10 -17.47
N ASP A 172 -2.90 -11.21 -18.10
CA ASP A 172 -2.05 -12.37 -18.36
C ASP A 172 -1.62 -12.36 -19.85
N CYS A 173 -0.40 -11.89 -20.14
CA CYS A 173 0.12 -11.79 -21.52
C CYS A 173 1.65 -11.93 -21.60
N TRP A 174 2.17 -12.13 -22.82
CA TRP A 174 3.61 -12.21 -23.07
C TRP A 174 4.16 -10.83 -23.46
N TYR A 175 5.19 -10.35 -22.78
CA TYR A 175 5.75 -9.02 -22.98
C TYR A 175 7.11 -9.09 -23.69
N ASN A 176 7.30 -8.28 -24.72
CA ASN A 176 8.54 -8.20 -25.48
C ASN A 176 9.44 -7.08 -24.94
N CYS A 177 10.60 -7.46 -24.41
CA CYS A 177 11.51 -6.57 -23.70
C CYS A 177 12.19 -5.54 -24.61
N THR A 178 12.13 -4.28 -24.20
CA THR A 178 12.85 -3.18 -24.86
C THR A 178 14.16 -2.84 -24.13
N SER A 179 14.96 -1.93 -24.68
CA SER A 179 16.13 -1.39 -23.99
C SER A 179 15.78 -0.65 -22.69
N GLU A 180 14.58 -0.07 -22.60
CA GLU A 180 14.11 0.64 -21.41
C GLU A 180 13.67 -0.32 -20.30
N ASP A 181 13.43 -1.59 -20.61
CA ASP A 181 13.03 -2.59 -19.62
C ASP A 181 14.23 -3.29 -18.96
N ILE A 182 15.46 -3.04 -19.40
CA ILE A 182 16.67 -3.66 -18.83
C ILE A 182 17.15 -2.89 -17.60
N SER A 183 17.25 -3.58 -16.45
CA SER A 183 17.72 -3.05 -15.16
C SER A 183 19.25 -2.95 -15.06
N GLY A 184 19.85 -2.04 -15.83
CA GLY A 184 21.28 -1.71 -15.72
C GLY A 184 21.65 -1.08 -14.38
N GLU A 185 22.96 -0.89 -14.13
CA GLU A 185 23.47 -0.39 -12.85
C GLU A 185 22.95 1.01 -12.46
N ASP A 186 22.76 1.92 -13.41
CA ASP A 186 22.16 3.24 -13.16
C ASP A 186 20.73 3.11 -12.60
N LYS A 187 19.90 2.26 -13.22
CA LYS A 187 18.53 2.01 -12.75
C LYS A 187 18.50 1.32 -11.39
N LYS A 188 19.37 0.34 -11.14
CA LYS A 188 19.50 -0.28 -9.82
C LYS A 188 19.90 0.73 -8.75
N HIS A 189 20.79 1.68 -9.08
CA HIS A 189 21.16 2.76 -8.18
C HIS A 189 19.97 3.69 -7.89
N ARG A 190 19.23 4.11 -8.91
CA ARG A 190 18.02 4.93 -8.76
C ARG A 190 16.95 4.24 -7.93
N LEU A 191 16.70 2.95 -8.18
CA LEU A 191 15.78 2.12 -7.42
C LEU A 191 16.14 2.10 -5.94
N ARG A 192 17.41 1.84 -5.60
CA ARG A 192 17.90 1.83 -4.22
C ARG A 192 17.74 3.18 -3.54
N LYS A 193 18.05 4.27 -4.25
CA LYS A 193 17.87 5.63 -3.75
C LYS A 193 16.40 5.92 -3.43
N ALA A 194 15.50 5.66 -4.39
CA ALA A 194 14.08 5.98 -4.26
C ALA A 194 13.39 5.17 -3.14
N LEU A 195 13.66 3.86 -3.06
CA LEU A 195 13.11 3.01 -2.00
C LEU A 195 13.73 3.30 -0.62
N GLY A 196 15.03 3.63 -0.57
CA GLY A 196 15.67 4.06 0.68
C GLY A 196 15.04 5.35 1.23
N GLN A 197 14.81 6.34 0.38
CA GLN A 197 14.10 7.58 0.75
C GLN A 197 12.66 7.31 1.20
N THR A 198 11.97 6.38 0.53
CA THR A 198 10.61 5.96 0.89
C THR A 198 10.59 5.31 2.27
N ALA A 199 11.48 4.35 2.54
CA ALA A 199 11.61 3.70 3.85
C ALA A 199 11.94 4.71 4.96
N ASP A 200 12.84 5.66 4.69
CA ASP A 200 13.17 6.74 5.61
C ASP A 200 12.00 7.67 5.92
N TRP A 201 11.15 7.94 4.93
CA TRP A 201 9.92 8.72 5.12
C TRP A 201 8.96 8.01 6.08
N PHE A 202 8.70 6.71 5.88
CA PHE A 202 7.84 5.93 6.76
C PHE A 202 8.39 5.78 8.18
N ARG A 203 9.71 5.62 8.32
CA ARG A 203 10.39 5.60 9.63
C ARG A 203 10.11 6.87 10.45
N ARG A 204 9.97 8.03 9.81
CA ARG A 204 9.62 9.29 10.49
C ARG A 204 8.12 9.47 10.70
N ALA A 205 7.30 8.88 9.84
CA ALA A 205 5.85 9.04 9.82
C ALA A 205 5.11 8.07 10.75
N LEU A 206 5.65 6.87 11.00
CA LEU A 206 4.95 5.81 11.71
C LEU A 206 5.79 5.20 12.84
N PHE A 207 5.13 4.94 13.95
CA PHE A 207 5.67 4.24 15.10
C PHE A 207 4.92 2.92 15.34
N VAL A 208 5.65 1.86 15.69
CA VAL A 208 5.14 0.49 15.92
C VAL A 208 5.58 -0.06 17.27
N GLU A 209 4.85 -1.04 17.79
CA GLU A 209 5.41 -1.95 18.80
C GLU A 209 6.51 -2.77 18.10
N PRO A 210 7.79 -2.61 18.52
CA PRO A 210 8.90 -3.22 17.82
C PRO A 210 8.92 -4.73 18.02
N VAL A 211 9.34 -5.44 16.99
CA VAL A 211 9.63 -6.87 17.05
C VAL A 211 10.81 -7.11 17.99
N LYS A 212 10.66 -8.04 18.94
CA LYS A 212 11.71 -8.44 19.88
C LYS A 212 12.63 -9.45 19.21
N GLY A 213 13.88 -9.04 19.00
CA GLY A 213 14.88 -9.86 18.30
C GLY A 213 14.78 -9.70 16.78
N ASN A 214 15.07 -10.78 16.06
CA ASN A 214 15.04 -10.76 14.59
C ASN A 214 13.61 -11.05 14.09
N LEU A 215 13.15 -10.25 13.13
CA LEU A 215 11.91 -10.50 12.41
C LEU A 215 12.07 -11.71 11.51
N ARG A 216 11.46 -12.81 11.91
CA ARG A 216 11.32 -14.03 11.11
C ARG A 216 10.00 -13.98 10.37
N LEU A 217 10.07 -14.24 9.08
CA LEU A 217 8.89 -14.34 8.24
C LEU A 217 8.31 -15.75 8.34
N SER A 218 7.00 -15.88 8.14
CA SER A 218 6.34 -17.17 7.96
C SER A 218 7.12 -17.94 6.91
N GLY A 219 7.56 -19.15 7.24
CA GLY A 219 8.34 -19.87 6.23
C GLY A 219 7.48 -20.27 5.06
N TYR A 220 6.14 -20.10 5.11
CA TYR A 220 5.25 -20.09 3.95
C TYR A 220 5.65 -19.00 2.98
N SER A 221 6.38 -19.43 1.99
CA SER A 221 6.01 -19.17 0.64
C SER A 221 6.59 -17.88 -0.01
N ALA A 222 6.57 -17.74 -1.34
CA ALA A 222 7.01 -16.58 -2.08
C ALA A 222 6.01 -15.51 -1.78
N CYS A 223 6.55 -14.35 -1.50
CA CYS A 223 5.78 -13.23 -1.05
C CYS A 223 5.42 -12.36 -2.27
N GLY A 224 4.12 -12.08 -2.42
CA GLY A 224 3.60 -11.11 -3.36
C GLY A 224 3.00 -11.69 -4.65
N GLN A 225 2.94 -10.86 -5.70
CA GLN A 225 2.21 -11.10 -6.94
C GLN A 225 3.12 -11.56 -8.10
N ASP A 226 2.52 -12.09 -9.18
CA ASP A 226 3.16 -12.48 -10.44
C ASP A 226 4.28 -13.50 -10.20
N GLY A 227 3.93 -14.66 -9.64
CA GLY A 227 4.89 -15.67 -9.19
C GLY A 227 5.66 -15.33 -7.91
N GLY A 228 5.51 -14.11 -7.37
CA GLY A 228 6.08 -13.67 -6.09
C GLY A 228 7.61 -13.56 -6.08
N VAL A 229 8.18 -13.30 -4.90
CA VAL A 229 9.63 -13.35 -4.62
C VAL A 229 9.93 -14.45 -3.63
N GLN A 230 10.83 -15.37 -3.99
CA GLN A 230 11.28 -16.44 -3.10
C GLN A 230 11.97 -15.84 -1.87
N LEU A 231 11.48 -16.19 -0.68
CA LEU A 231 12.10 -15.77 0.58
C LEU A 231 13.46 -16.47 0.79
N PRO A 232 14.52 -15.72 1.14
CA PRO A 232 15.78 -16.30 1.59
C PRO A 232 15.59 -17.18 2.82
N HIS A 233 16.27 -18.32 2.87
CA HIS A 233 16.17 -19.28 3.99
C HIS A 233 16.56 -18.64 5.34
N GLU A 234 17.54 -17.75 5.32
CA GLU A 234 18.00 -16.96 6.47
C GLU A 234 16.87 -16.14 7.12
N TYR A 235 15.89 -15.62 6.35
CA TYR A 235 14.81 -14.80 6.92
C TYR A 235 13.76 -15.61 7.66
N VAL A 236 13.75 -16.93 7.44
CA VAL A 236 12.85 -17.86 8.11
C VAL A 236 13.51 -18.41 9.37
N GLU A 237 14.77 -18.87 9.27
CA GLU A 237 15.47 -19.50 10.39
C GLU A 237 16.11 -18.48 11.34
N GLU A 238 16.92 -17.57 10.84
CA GLU A 238 17.63 -16.57 11.65
C GLU A 238 16.78 -15.32 11.85
N GLY A 239 15.99 -14.97 10.85
CA GLY A 239 15.21 -13.74 10.80
C GLY A 239 16.06 -12.52 10.42
N VAL A 240 15.39 -11.47 9.98
CA VAL A 240 15.99 -10.18 9.66
C VAL A 240 16.18 -9.39 10.95
N SER A 241 17.43 -9.06 11.26
CA SER A 241 17.74 -8.19 12.40
C SER A 241 17.26 -6.76 12.16
N ASP A 242 16.81 -6.09 13.23
CA ASP A 242 16.44 -4.68 13.21
C ASP A 242 15.35 -4.32 12.17
N ALA A 243 14.34 -5.19 12.02
CA ALA A 243 13.24 -5.01 11.08
C ALA A 243 11.88 -5.23 11.75
N ASP A 244 10.88 -4.46 11.31
CA ASP A 244 9.46 -4.65 11.65
C ASP A 244 8.60 -4.96 10.40
N LEU A 245 9.15 -4.67 9.21
CA LEU A 245 8.59 -4.96 7.89
C LEU A 245 9.72 -5.27 6.90
N VAL A 246 9.58 -6.34 6.11
CA VAL A 246 10.48 -6.68 5.00
C VAL A 246 9.78 -6.37 3.67
N LEU A 247 10.38 -5.51 2.84
CA LEU A 247 9.92 -5.28 1.48
C LEU A 247 10.86 -5.99 0.50
N LEU A 248 10.30 -6.95 -0.24
CA LEU A 248 10.99 -7.66 -1.31
C LEU A 248 10.83 -6.85 -2.59
N VAL A 249 11.95 -6.49 -3.21
CA VAL A 249 11.98 -5.59 -4.36
C VAL A 249 12.21 -6.36 -5.64
N THR A 250 11.40 -6.09 -6.66
CA THR A 250 11.61 -6.57 -8.04
C THR A 250 11.59 -5.43 -9.04
N THR A 251 12.13 -5.70 -10.23
CA THR A 251 12.13 -4.75 -11.35
C THR A 251 11.63 -5.40 -12.63
N ARG A 252 10.38 -5.87 -12.58
CA ARG A 252 9.68 -6.52 -13.69
C ARG A 252 8.98 -5.46 -14.54
N PRO A 253 8.93 -5.64 -15.87
CA PRO A 253 8.23 -4.71 -16.74
C PRO A 253 6.74 -4.64 -16.39
N THR A 254 6.11 -3.52 -16.76
CA THR A 254 4.67 -3.28 -16.63
C THR A 254 4.12 -2.79 -17.97
N THR A 255 2.81 -2.56 -18.08
CA THR A 255 2.18 -1.97 -19.28
C THR A 255 1.57 -0.61 -18.96
N GLY A 256 1.41 0.21 -20.00
CA GLY A 256 0.83 1.55 -19.89
C GLY A 256 1.65 2.46 -18.96
N ASN A 257 0.94 3.27 -18.17
CA ASN A 257 1.55 4.24 -17.25
C ASN A 257 1.76 3.69 -15.83
N THR A 258 1.88 2.37 -15.68
CA THR A 258 2.10 1.75 -14.36
C THR A 258 3.58 1.79 -13.99
N LEU A 259 3.99 2.74 -13.17
CA LEU A 259 5.37 2.88 -12.67
C LEU A 259 5.77 1.78 -11.69
N ALA A 260 4.90 1.49 -10.73
CA ALA A 260 5.14 0.53 -9.67
C ALA A 260 3.82 -0.05 -9.16
N TRP A 261 3.91 -1.15 -8.41
CA TRP A 261 2.83 -1.68 -7.60
C TRP A 261 3.40 -2.30 -6.32
N ALA A 262 2.64 -2.33 -5.24
CA ALA A 262 3.03 -3.12 -4.06
C ALA A 262 1.87 -3.82 -3.36
N VAL A 263 2.22 -4.93 -2.70
CA VAL A 263 1.27 -5.77 -1.98
C VAL A 263 1.82 -6.30 -0.66
N ALA A 264 0.97 -6.35 0.38
CA ALA A 264 1.25 -7.14 1.57
C ALA A 264 1.14 -8.63 1.24
N CYS A 265 2.02 -9.43 1.81
CA CYS A 265 2.07 -10.88 1.57
C CYS A 265 2.06 -11.71 2.86
N GLU A 266 2.59 -11.17 3.95
CA GLU A 266 2.67 -11.83 5.25
C GLU A 266 2.21 -10.89 6.36
N ARG A 267 1.52 -11.45 7.35
CA ARG A 267 0.96 -10.71 8.49
C ARG A 267 1.35 -11.37 9.81
N ASP A 268 1.41 -10.56 10.87
CA ASP A 268 1.58 -11.06 12.23
C ASP A 268 0.24 -11.52 12.85
N GLN A 269 0.29 -11.99 14.11
CA GLN A 269 -0.90 -12.41 14.84
C GLN A 269 -1.95 -11.32 15.09
N TRP A 270 -1.62 -10.05 14.89
CA TRP A 270 -2.57 -8.94 14.96
C TRP A 270 -3.08 -8.52 13.58
N GLY A 271 -2.65 -9.21 12.52
CA GLY A 271 -2.97 -8.95 11.12
C GLY A 271 -2.17 -7.81 10.49
N ARG A 272 -1.16 -7.26 11.19
CA ARG A 272 -0.28 -6.22 10.65
C ARG A 272 0.65 -6.83 9.63
N ALA A 273 0.85 -6.18 8.49
CA ALA A 273 1.82 -6.63 7.50
C ALA A 273 3.25 -6.65 8.07
N ILE A 274 3.95 -7.77 7.88
CA ILE A 274 5.38 -7.96 8.25
C ILE A 274 6.26 -8.25 7.04
N ALA A 275 5.66 -8.61 5.90
CA ALA A 275 6.33 -8.54 4.61
C ALA A 275 5.40 -8.04 3.51
N GLY A 276 6.02 -7.42 2.50
CA GLY A 276 5.37 -7.01 1.27
C GLY A 276 6.30 -7.17 0.07
N HIS A 277 5.71 -7.16 -1.11
CA HIS A 277 6.41 -7.20 -2.40
C HIS A 277 6.16 -5.88 -3.11
N VAL A 278 7.23 -5.20 -3.50
CA VAL A 278 7.21 -3.98 -4.29
C VAL A 278 7.86 -4.26 -5.64
N ASN A 279 7.15 -4.03 -6.73
CA ASN A 279 7.72 -4.09 -8.08
C ASN A 279 7.81 -2.68 -8.66
N VAL A 280 8.94 -2.36 -9.29
CA VAL A 280 9.15 -1.08 -9.97
C VAL A 280 9.55 -1.33 -11.41
N ALA A 281 8.76 -0.82 -12.35
CA ALA A 281 9.01 -0.97 -13.76
C ALA A 281 10.33 -0.29 -14.18
N PRO A 282 11.28 -1.02 -14.79
CA PRO A 282 12.60 -0.48 -15.12
C PRO A 282 12.57 0.76 -16.03
N ARG A 283 11.57 0.87 -16.92
CA ARG A 283 11.45 2.00 -17.85
C ARG A 283 11.18 3.34 -17.16
N HIS A 284 10.63 3.31 -15.96
CA HIS A 284 10.28 4.50 -15.18
C HIS A 284 11.35 4.91 -14.17
N LEU A 285 12.45 4.15 -14.08
CA LEU A 285 13.63 4.50 -13.28
C LEU A 285 14.52 5.52 -14.02
N THR A 286 13.96 6.69 -14.34
CA THR A 286 14.65 7.79 -15.03
C THR A 286 14.88 8.97 -14.08
N ALA A 287 15.74 9.92 -14.47
CA ALA A 287 15.97 11.14 -13.67
C ALA A 287 14.75 12.06 -13.64
N GLU A 288 14.03 12.14 -14.76
CA GLU A 288 12.89 13.03 -14.95
C GLU A 288 11.67 12.59 -14.12
N ALA A 289 11.54 11.29 -13.86
CA ALA A 289 10.43 10.72 -13.12
C ALA A 289 10.66 10.66 -11.59
N GLU A 290 11.76 11.21 -11.05
CA GLU A 290 12.16 11.00 -9.64
C GLU A 290 11.07 11.42 -8.62
N THR A 291 10.42 12.58 -8.84
CA THR A 291 9.36 13.08 -7.95
C THR A 291 8.09 12.24 -8.03
N LEU A 292 7.66 11.90 -9.25
CA LEU A 292 6.50 11.04 -9.47
C LEU A 292 6.73 9.64 -8.90
N LEU A 293 7.91 9.06 -9.15
CA LEU A 293 8.31 7.77 -8.59
C LEU A 293 8.31 7.79 -7.07
N SER A 294 8.83 8.84 -6.42
CA SER A 294 8.79 8.95 -4.96
C SER A 294 7.36 8.99 -4.42
N ALA A 295 6.46 9.74 -5.06
CA ALA A 295 5.06 9.80 -4.65
C ALA A 295 4.37 8.44 -4.84
N THR A 296 4.58 7.80 -6.00
CA THR A 296 4.06 6.46 -6.29
C THR A 296 4.58 5.44 -5.27
N LEU A 297 5.88 5.41 -4.95
CA LEU A 297 6.40 4.44 -3.97
C LEU A 297 5.80 4.62 -2.57
N ILE A 298 5.53 5.85 -2.14
CA ILE A 298 4.83 6.09 -0.86
C ILE A 298 3.40 5.56 -0.96
N HIS A 299 2.68 5.83 -2.05
CA HIS A 299 1.34 5.29 -2.32
C HIS A 299 1.33 3.75 -2.27
N GLU A 300 2.24 3.10 -3.01
CA GLU A 300 2.32 1.64 -3.06
C GLU A 300 2.61 1.03 -1.69
N VAL A 301 3.55 1.60 -0.92
CA VAL A 301 3.87 1.09 0.41
C VAL A 301 2.73 1.35 1.41
N MET A 302 1.87 2.37 1.22
CA MET A 302 0.64 2.54 2.03
C MET A 302 -0.34 1.37 1.86
N HIS A 303 -0.46 0.81 0.65
CA HIS A 303 -1.24 -0.41 0.42
C HIS A 303 -0.68 -1.61 1.17
N VAL A 304 0.66 -1.74 1.23
CA VAL A 304 1.31 -2.79 2.05
C VAL A 304 1.01 -2.60 3.54
N LEU A 305 1.07 -1.36 4.04
CA LEU A 305 0.95 -1.06 5.45
C LEU A 305 -0.48 -1.20 5.99
N GLY A 306 -1.51 -1.00 5.16
CA GLY A 306 -2.87 -1.27 5.59
C GLY A 306 -3.99 -0.57 4.82
N PHE A 307 -3.68 0.26 3.83
CA PHE A 307 -4.71 0.87 2.98
C PHE A 307 -5.19 -0.13 1.91
N ASP A 308 -5.87 -1.17 2.36
CA ASP A 308 -6.27 -2.31 1.54
C ASP A 308 -7.52 -2.95 2.17
N PRO A 309 -8.60 -3.20 1.41
CA PRO A 309 -9.80 -3.89 1.89
C PRO A 309 -9.52 -5.19 2.63
N HIS A 310 -8.51 -5.97 2.20
CA HIS A 310 -8.11 -7.16 2.92
C HIS A 310 -7.53 -6.81 4.30
N ALA A 311 -6.69 -5.78 4.37
CA ALA A 311 -6.15 -5.29 5.64
C ALA A 311 -7.25 -4.73 6.57
N PHE A 312 -8.29 -4.10 6.04
CA PHE A 312 -9.41 -3.55 6.83
C PHE A 312 -10.09 -4.61 7.68
N ALA A 313 -10.22 -5.84 7.18
CA ALA A 313 -10.76 -6.97 7.93
C ALA A 313 -9.94 -7.30 9.19
N HIS A 314 -8.69 -6.86 9.29
CA HIS A 314 -7.81 -7.12 10.42
C HIS A 314 -7.62 -5.93 11.36
N PHE A 315 -8.19 -4.76 11.05
CA PHE A 315 -8.02 -3.58 11.88
C PHE A 315 -8.47 -3.83 13.32
N ARG A 316 -7.74 -3.24 14.26
CA ARG A 316 -7.93 -3.40 15.69
C ARG A 316 -8.35 -2.10 16.35
N ASP A 317 -9.27 -2.19 17.31
CA ASP A 317 -9.64 -1.07 18.17
C ASP A 317 -8.59 -0.81 19.26
N GLU A 318 -8.84 0.21 20.09
CA GLU A 318 -7.96 0.59 21.20
C GLU A 318 -7.82 -0.53 22.26
N ARG A 319 -8.77 -1.47 22.31
CA ARG A 319 -8.72 -2.67 23.16
C ARG A 319 -7.97 -3.82 22.48
N LYS A 320 -7.41 -3.64 21.29
CA LYS A 320 -6.78 -4.68 20.44
C LYS A 320 -7.76 -5.76 19.97
N ARG A 321 -9.07 -5.47 19.90
CA ARG A 321 -10.09 -6.36 19.35
C ARG A 321 -10.33 -6.04 17.89
N ARG A 322 -10.73 -7.04 17.10
CA ARG A 322 -11.10 -6.82 15.70
C ARG A 322 -12.22 -5.79 15.62
N ARG A 323 -12.05 -4.78 14.77
CA ARG A 323 -13.11 -3.78 14.54
C ARG A 323 -14.28 -4.47 13.85
N ASN A 324 -15.47 -4.28 14.41
CA ASN A 324 -16.72 -4.79 13.85
C ASN A 324 -17.15 -4.03 12.58
N LYS A 325 -16.68 -2.79 12.42
CA LYS A 325 -17.01 -1.92 11.30
C LYS A 325 -15.83 -1.01 10.98
N VAL A 326 -15.36 -1.09 9.74
CA VAL A 326 -14.30 -0.22 9.20
C VAL A 326 -14.85 0.63 8.08
N THR A 327 -15.60 -0.01 7.18
CA THR A 327 -16.35 0.62 6.11
C THR A 327 -17.85 0.43 6.30
N GLU A 328 -18.63 1.34 5.71
CA GLU A 328 -20.08 1.27 5.64
C GLU A 328 -20.54 1.59 4.22
N GLN A 329 -21.38 0.73 3.65
CA GLN A 329 -22.06 1.00 2.39
C GLN A 329 -23.44 1.58 2.67
N VAL A 330 -23.70 2.76 2.13
CA VAL A 330 -24.97 3.48 2.30
C VAL A 330 -25.44 3.99 0.95
N MET A 331 -26.74 3.90 0.68
CA MET A 331 -27.34 4.61 -0.45
C MET A 331 -27.39 6.10 -0.12
N ASP A 332 -26.61 6.92 -0.83
CA ASP A 332 -26.66 8.36 -0.65
C ASP A 332 -27.79 8.95 -1.50
N GLU A 333 -28.83 9.48 -0.84
CA GLU A 333 -29.99 10.04 -1.53
C GLU A 333 -29.67 11.36 -2.25
N LYS A 334 -28.72 12.16 -1.75
CA LYS A 334 -28.35 13.44 -2.35
C LYS A 334 -27.50 13.24 -3.60
N ILE A 335 -26.57 12.28 -3.56
CA ILE A 335 -25.71 11.94 -4.71
C ILE A 335 -26.47 11.02 -5.68
N GLY A 336 -27.33 10.14 -5.17
CA GLY A 336 -28.11 9.18 -5.96
C GLY A 336 -27.37 7.89 -6.31
N ARG A 337 -26.35 7.51 -5.52
CA ARG A 337 -25.58 6.27 -5.71
C ARG A 337 -25.26 5.58 -4.37
N MET A 338 -24.90 4.30 -4.45
CA MET A 338 -24.32 3.58 -3.31
C MET A 338 -22.91 4.10 -3.08
N VAL A 339 -22.58 4.48 -1.84
CA VAL A 339 -21.26 4.99 -1.46
C VAL A 339 -20.67 4.11 -0.37
N THR A 340 -19.35 3.87 -0.43
CA THR A 340 -18.62 3.19 0.63
C THR A 340 -17.84 4.22 1.44
N ARG A 341 -18.10 4.30 2.75
CA ARG A 341 -17.44 5.27 3.65
C ARG A 341 -16.57 4.56 4.66
N VAL A 342 -15.36 5.07 4.89
CA VAL A 342 -14.55 4.73 6.07
C VAL A 342 -15.13 5.46 7.28
N VAL A 343 -15.50 4.67 8.29
CA VAL A 343 -16.15 5.13 9.53
C VAL A 343 -15.23 5.00 10.75
N LEU A 344 -13.92 5.01 10.51
CA LEU A 344 -12.90 4.92 11.56
C LEU A 344 -12.78 6.25 12.34
N PRO A 345 -12.57 6.20 13.67
CA PRO A 345 -12.77 7.35 14.54
C PRO A 345 -11.81 8.52 14.28
N ARG A 346 -10.51 8.29 14.07
CA ARG A 346 -9.56 9.36 13.75
C ARG A 346 -9.72 9.82 12.31
N VAL A 347 -10.02 8.93 11.37
CA VAL A 347 -10.34 9.30 9.98
C VAL A 347 -11.50 10.30 9.97
N VAL A 348 -12.60 9.98 10.65
CA VAL A 348 -13.77 10.87 10.76
C VAL A 348 -13.37 12.18 11.41
N MET A 349 -12.69 12.12 12.57
CA MET A 349 -12.24 13.31 13.30
C MET A 349 -11.40 14.24 12.42
N HIS A 350 -10.36 13.72 11.74
CA HIS A 350 -9.50 14.53 10.88
C HIS A 350 -10.24 15.05 9.65
N SER A 351 -11.17 14.28 9.09
CA SER A 351 -11.98 14.73 7.97
C SER A 351 -12.90 15.89 8.36
N ARG A 352 -13.58 15.81 9.52
CA ARG A 352 -14.40 16.93 10.02
C ARG A 352 -13.59 18.21 10.17
N HIS A 353 -12.40 18.12 10.74
CA HIS A 353 -11.51 19.27 10.90
C HIS A 353 -10.99 19.81 9.57
N HIS A 354 -10.73 18.94 8.59
CA HIS A 354 -10.29 19.35 7.25
C HIS A 354 -11.39 20.10 6.51
N TYR A 355 -12.59 19.52 6.40
CA TYR A 355 -13.71 20.13 5.68
C TYR A 355 -14.43 21.21 6.50
N ALA A 356 -14.16 21.35 7.80
CA ALA A 356 -14.99 22.10 8.76
C ALA A 356 -16.44 21.58 8.83
N ALA A 357 -16.59 20.25 8.76
CA ALA A 357 -17.86 19.54 8.70
C ALA A 357 -18.25 18.92 10.06
N PHE A 358 -18.49 19.75 11.08
CA PHE A 358 -18.78 19.28 12.45
C PHE A 358 -20.23 18.79 12.68
N SER A 359 -21.08 18.80 11.65
CA SER A 359 -22.47 18.33 11.74
C SER A 359 -22.55 16.81 11.85
N GLY A 360 -23.44 16.28 12.69
CA GLY A 360 -23.75 14.84 12.75
C GLY A 360 -24.12 14.18 11.40
N ASN A 361 -24.46 14.96 10.37
CA ASN A 361 -24.72 14.48 9.01
C ASN A 361 -23.47 13.97 8.27
N PHE A 362 -22.27 14.35 8.68
CA PHE A 362 -21.04 13.75 8.15
C PHE A 362 -20.78 12.44 8.89
N THR A 363 -20.89 11.31 8.18
CA THR A 363 -20.84 9.97 8.77
C THR A 363 -19.53 9.22 8.53
N GLY A 364 -18.75 9.63 7.53
CA GLY A 364 -17.50 8.97 7.14
C GLY A 364 -16.86 9.61 5.91
N LEU A 365 -15.65 9.19 5.59
CA LEU A 365 -14.92 9.63 4.41
C LEU A 365 -15.07 8.60 3.29
N GLU A 366 -15.42 9.03 2.09
CA GLU A 366 -15.72 8.11 0.98
C GLU A 366 -14.46 7.48 0.40
N LEU A 367 -14.57 6.19 0.12
CA LEU A 367 -13.64 5.46 -0.73
C LEU A 367 -14.10 5.57 -2.18
N GLU A 368 -13.16 5.48 -3.11
CA GLU A 368 -13.44 5.32 -4.53
C GLU A 368 -14.44 4.18 -4.75
N ASP A 369 -15.48 4.46 -5.54
CA ASP A 369 -16.37 3.46 -6.13
C ASP A 369 -16.26 3.40 -7.65
N GLY A 370 -15.67 4.43 -8.26
CA GLY A 370 -15.33 4.49 -9.68
C GLY A 370 -13.98 3.85 -10.01
N GLY A 371 -13.66 3.85 -11.31
CA GLY A 371 -12.39 3.32 -11.83
C GLY A 371 -12.52 1.95 -12.50
N GLY A 372 -11.39 1.44 -13.00
CA GLY A 372 -11.30 0.12 -13.62
C GLY A 372 -11.41 -1.02 -12.61
N ARG A 373 -11.14 -2.26 -13.04
CA ARG A 373 -10.93 -3.36 -12.07
C ARG A 373 -9.81 -2.97 -11.15
N GLY A 374 -10.14 -2.82 -9.88
CA GLY A 374 -9.20 -2.39 -8.88
C GLY A 374 -8.89 -0.90 -8.91
N THR A 375 -9.84 -0.11 -8.46
CA THR A 375 -9.58 1.23 -7.91
C THR A 375 -10.50 1.44 -6.71
N SER A 376 -11.70 0.86 -6.80
CA SER A 376 -12.66 0.89 -5.73
C SER A 376 -12.20 0.14 -4.47
N GLY A 377 -12.42 0.77 -3.32
CA GLY A 377 -12.24 0.17 -1.99
C GLY A 377 -10.87 0.39 -1.34
N SER A 378 -9.80 0.64 -2.10
CA SER A 378 -8.46 0.87 -1.53
C SER A 378 -7.95 2.30 -1.72
N HIS A 379 -8.79 3.20 -2.21
CA HIS A 379 -8.43 4.59 -2.46
C HIS A 379 -9.47 5.54 -1.89
N TRP A 380 -9.05 6.75 -1.56
CA TRP A 380 -9.96 7.85 -1.26
C TRP A 380 -10.64 8.36 -2.52
N GLU A 381 -11.94 8.65 -2.40
CA GLU A 381 -12.74 9.29 -3.45
C GLU A 381 -12.08 10.59 -3.96
N LYS A 382 -11.62 10.58 -5.21
CA LYS A 382 -10.86 11.67 -5.83
C LYS A 382 -11.71 12.90 -5.98
N ARG A 383 -13.03 12.79 -6.13
CA ARG A 383 -13.94 13.95 -6.04
C ARG A 383 -13.68 14.73 -4.74
N LEU A 384 -13.51 14.04 -3.62
CA LEU A 384 -13.40 14.66 -2.29
C LEU A 384 -11.98 14.98 -1.85
N LEU A 385 -10.95 14.30 -2.38
CA LEU A 385 -9.56 14.45 -1.95
C LEU A 385 -8.56 14.85 -3.04
N MET A 386 -8.95 14.81 -4.32
CA MET A 386 -8.22 15.31 -5.48
C MET A 386 -6.74 14.91 -5.58
N ASN A 387 -5.83 15.73 -5.04
CA ASN A 387 -4.38 15.53 -5.10
C ASN A 387 -3.84 14.87 -3.81
N GLU A 388 -4.68 14.22 -3.04
CA GLU A 388 -4.23 13.36 -1.94
C GLU A 388 -3.61 12.08 -2.52
N ILE A 389 -2.53 11.63 -1.89
CA ILE A 389 -1.68 10.56 -2.39
C ILE A 389 -2.38 9.20 -2.54
N MET A 390 -3.42 8.92 -1.74
CA MET A 390 -4.18 7.66 -1.78
C MET A 390 -5.47 7.78 -2.60
N THR A 391 -5.60 8.79 -3.48
CA THR A 391 -6.62 8.76 -4.53
C THR A 391 -6.19 7.81 -5.65
N GLY A 392 -7.13 7.37 -6.51
CA GLY A 392 -6.84 6.41 -7.60
C GLY A 392 -5.93 6.94 -8.74
N SER A 393 -5.20 8.03 -8.52
CA SER A 393 -4.21 8.58 -9.45
C SER A 393 -3.21 9.46 -8.71
N VAL A 394 -1.92 9.16 -8.88
CA VAL A 394 -0.82 9.93 -8.28
C VAL A 394 -0.22 10.89 -9.30
N ASP A 395 0.09 12.10 -8.85
CA ASP A 395 0.80 13.14 -9.61
C ASP A 395 2.02 13.68 -8.83
N THR A 396 2.79 14.59 -9.44
CA THR A 396 4.00 15.17 -8.82
C THR A 396 3.71 16.12 -7.65
N ARG A 397 2.46 16.49 -7.41
CA ARG A 397 2.00 17.40 -6.35
C ARG A 397 1.11 16.68 -5.34
N SER A 398 1.20 15.35 -5.31
CA SER A 398 0.42 14.52 -4.41
C SER A 398 0.86 14.73 -2.96
N VAL A 399 -0.10 14.80 -2.05
CA VAL A 399 0.13 15.13 -0.64
C VAL A 399 -0.31 14.00 0.28
N VAL A 400 0.45 13.75 1.35
CA VAL A 400 0.03 12.80 2.39
C VAL A 400 -0.78 13.54 3.45
N SER A 401 -2.10 13.36 3.44
CA SER A 401 -2.98 14.07 4.37
C SER A 401 -3.00 13.45 5.77
N LYS A 402 -3.55 14.21 6.73
CA LYS A 402 -3.87 13.67 8.07
C LYS A 402 -4.88 12.51 8.01
N MET A 403 -5.73 12.46 6.98
CA MET A 403 -6.75 11.41 6.83
C MET A 403 -6.10 10.05 6.54
N THR A 404 -5.12 10.01 5.65
CA THR A 404 -4.35 8.79 5.34
C THR A 404 -3.54 8.31 6.53
N LEU A 405 -2.84 9.20 7.22
CA LEU A 405 -2.12 8.84 8.44
C LEU A 405 -3.07 8.36 9.56
N ALA A 406 -4.26 8.95 9.66
CA ALA A 406 -5.27 8.54 10.61
C ALA A 406 -5.83 7.15 10.32
N LEU A 407 -5.99 6.77 9.05
CA LEU A 407 -6.40 5.41 8.67
C LEU A 407 -5.37 4.38 9.14
N LEU A 408 -4.08 4.66 8.95
CA LEU A 408 -3.01 3.78 9.45
C LEU A 408 -2.97 3.74 10.98
N GLU A 409 -3.21 4.85 11.68
CA GLU A 409 -3.30 4.82 13.15
C GLU A 409 -4.53 4.03 13.64
N ASP A 410 -5.69 4.21 12.99
CA ASP A 410 -6.94 3.53 13.33
C ASP A 410 -6.91 2.02 13.02
N SER A 411 -5.93 1.54 12.25
CA SER A 411 -5.63 0.11 12.13
C SER A 411 -5.30 -0.56 13.46
N GLY A 412 -4.88 0.23 14.46
CA GLY A 412 -4.42 -0.24 15.77
C GLY A 412 -2.96 -0.72 15.76
N TRP A 413 -2.33 -0.80 14.58
CA TRP A 413 -0.95 -1.26 14.41
C TRP A 413 0.05 -0.13 14.62
N TYR A 414 -0.24 1.05 14.07
CA TYR A 414 0.67 2.19 14.06
C TYR A 414 0.27 3.28 15.05
N LYS A 415 1.19 4.20 15.34
CA LYS A 415 0.90 5.54 15.85
C LYS A 415 1.46 6.50 14.82
N ALA A 416 0.65 7.44 14.35
CA ALA A 416 1.06 8.33 13.27
C ALA A 416 1.71 9.60 13.82
N ASN A 417 2.71 10.09 13.07
CA ASN A 417 3.27 11.41 13.27
C ASN A 417 2.53 12.43 12.40
N TYR A 418 1.48 13.06 12.94
CA TYR A 418 0.72 14.06 12.20
C TYR A 418 1.50 15.34 11.85
N SER A 419 2.72 15.54 12.36
CA SER A 419 3.59 16.64 11.92
C SER A 419 4.18 16.40 10.52
N MET A 420 4.20 15.14 10.07
CA MET A 420 4.64 14.75 8.72
C MET A 420 3.52 14.88 7.69
N ALA A 421 2.28 15.14 8.12
CA ALA A 421 1.16 15.32 7.20
C ALA A 421 1.29 16.62 6.44
N ASP A 422 1.16 16.53 5.12
CA ASP A 422 1.06 17.67 4.24
C ASP A 422 -0.29 18.36 4.38
N ARG A 423 -0.31 19.63 3.99
CA ARG A 423 -1.53 20.42 3.94
C ARG A 423 -2.29 20.13 2.64
N LEU A 424 -3.40 19.39 2.73
CA LEU A 424 -4.37 19.30 1.64
C LEU A 424 -5.23 20.56 1.60
N ASP A 425 -5.33 21.25 0.46
CA ASP A 425 -6.16 22.46 0.33
C ASP A 425 -7.54 22.18 -0.31
N TRP A 426 -7.67 21.07 -1.04
CA TRP A 426 -8.92 20.68 -1.69
C TRP A 426 -10.03 20.43 -0.65
N GLY A 427 -11.21 21.04 -0.84
CA GLY A 427 -12.35 20.94 0.07
C GLY A 427 -12.17 21.56 1.46
N ARG A 428 -11.00 22.14 1.77
CA ARG A 428 -10.72 22.66 3.11
C ARG A 428 -11.71 23.75 3.50
N ASN A 429 -12.28 23.62 4.71
CA ASN A 429 -13.26 24.55 5.27
C ASN A 429 -14.51 24.79 4.41
N GLN A 430 -14.87 23.90 3.49
CA GLN A 430 -16.06 24.06 2.63
C GLN A 430 -17.39 23.67 3.31
N GLY A 431 -17.32 23.10 4.51
CA GLY A 431 -18.46 22.64 5.30
C GLY A 431 -19.00 21.28 4.85
N THR A 432 -20.00 20.78 5.58
CA THR A 432 -20.60 19.46 5.35
C THR A 432 -21.17 19.29 3.94
N GLU A 433 -21.75 20.35 3.36
CA GLU A 433 -22.34 20.32 2.02
C GLU A 433 -21.33 20.00 0.92
N PHE A 434 -20.04 20.30 1.10
CA PHE A 434 -19.01 19.91 0.12
C PHE A 434 -18.87 18.39 0.00
N VAL A 435 -19.00 17.69 1.13
CA VAL A 435 -18.85 16.24 1.18
C VAL A 435 -20.14 15.55 0.74
N THR A 436 -21.29 16.04 1.20
CA THR A 436 -22.57 15.33 1.04
C THR A 436 -23.33 15.66 -0.25
N SER A 437 -22.96 16.72 -0.96
CA SER A 437 -23.74 17.22 -2.10
C SER A 437 -22.99 17.01 -3.41
N PRO A 438 -23.72 16.82 -4.53
CA PRO A 438 -23.11 16.66 -5.83
C PRO A 438 -22.31 17.90 -6.21
N CYS A 439 -21.23 17.71 -6.97
CA CYS A 439 -20.23 18.74 -7.18
C CYS A 439 -20.70 19.95 -7.99
N ASN A 440 -21.77 19.81 -8.77
CA ASN A 440 -22.43 20.93 -9.45
C ASN A 440 -23.07 21.96 -8.49
N LEU A 441 -23.27 21.59 -7.22
CA LEU A 441 -23.78 22.48 -6.17
C LEU A 441 -22.67 23.11 -5.32
N TRP A 442 -21.41 22.76 -5.57
CA TRP A 442 -20.29 23.33 -4.83
C TRP A 442 -20.11 24.81 -5.13
N LYS A 443 -19.58 25.53 -4.13
CA LYS A 443 -19.36 26.98 -4.20
C LYS A 443 -17.93 27.29 -4.63
N GLY A 444 -17.75 28.48 -5.21
CA GLY A 444 -16.43 28.98 -5.56
C GLY A 444 -15.77 28.21 -6.71
N ALA A 445 -14.44 28.15 -6.70
CA ALA A 445 -13.63 27.59 -7.78
C ALA A 445 -13.49 26.05 -7.76
N TYR A 446 -14.25 25.36 -6.89
CA TYR A 446 -14.33 23.89 -6.87
C TYR A 446 -15.23 23.33 -7.98
N HIS A 447 -15.98 24.18 -8.67
CA HIS A 447 -16.82 23.81 -9.80
C HIS A 447 -16.71 24.85 -10.93
N CYS A 448 -16.83 24.40 -12.18
CA CYS A 448 -16.91 25.25 -13.35
C CYS A 448 -17.94 24.71 -14.35
N ASN A 449 -18.66 25.61 -15.05
CA ASN A 449 -19.82 25.26 -15.87
C ASN A 449 -19.69 25.66 -17.36
N THR A 450 -18.57 26.26 -17.76
CA THR A 450 -18.38 26.75 -19.13
C THR A 450 -16.92 26.62 -19.57
N THR A 451 -16.73 26.22 -20.82
CA THR A 451 -15.41 26.16 -21.48
C THR A 451 -14.99 27.51 -22.08
N GLN A 452 -15.88 28.51 -22.11
CA GLN A 452 -15.66 29.77 -22.83
C GLN A 452 -14.65 30.70 -22.15
N PHE A 453 -14.52 30.60 -20.83
CA PHE A 453 -13.69 31.50 -20.03
C PHE A 453 -12.62 30.72 -19.29
N SER A 454 -11.41 31.27 -19.24
CA SER A 454 -10.42 30.79 -18.28
C SER A 454 -10.88 31.16 -16.86
N GLY A 455 -10.33 30.47 -15.87
CA GLY A 455 -10.53 30.76 -14.45
C GLY A 455 -9.24 30.63 -13.67
N CYS A 456 -9.37 30.61 -12.36
CA CYS A 456 -8.29 30.28 -11.46
C CYS A 456 -8.55 28.90 -10.87
N THR A 457 -7.48 28.14 -10.64
CA THR A 457 -7.56 26.92 -9.83
C THR A 457 -8.14 27.23 -8.44
N TYR A 458 -8.66 26.21 -7.76
CA TYR A 458 -9.32 26.38 -6.45
C TYR A 458 -8.45 27.10 -5.40
N ASN A 459 -7.14 26.88 -5.45
CA ASN A 459 -6.14 27.50 -4.58
C ASN A 459 -5.52 28.79 -5.15
N ARG A 460 -5.97 29.21 -6.35
CA ARG A 460 -5.49 30.39 -7.08
C ARG A 460 -3.99 30.35 -7.40
N GLU A 461 -3.34 29.20 -7.40
CA GLU A 461 -1.91 29.11 -7.73
C GLU A 461 -1.63 29.13 -9.22
N ALA A 462 -2.64 28.88 -10.05
CA ALA A 462 -2.49 28.90 -11.49
C ALA A 462 -3.75 29.46 -12.17
N GLU A 463 -3.53 30.05 -13.34
CA GLU A 463 -4.57 30.19 -14.35
C GLU A 463 -4.97 28.80 -14.87
N GLY A 464 -6.25 28.61 -15.13
CA GLY A 464 -6.77 27.33 -15.57
C GLY A 464 -7.93 27.43 -16.53
N TYR A 465 -8.31 26.28 -17.07
CA TYR A 465 -9.45 26.09 -17.95
C TYR A 465 -10.42 25.09 -17.34
N CYS A 466 -11.67 25.11 -17.82
CA CYS A 466 -12.70 24.17 -17.43
C CYS A 466 -12.80 23.05 -18.49
N PRO A 467 -12.29 21.83 -18.23
CA PRO A 467 -12.37 20.72 -19.17
C PRO A 467 -13.76 20.08 -19.11
N ILE A 468 -14.66 20.50 -20.01
CA ILE A 468 -15.97 19.87 -20.20
C ILE A 468 -15.93 19.05 -21.48
N LEU A 469 -16.16 17.74 -21.36
CA LEU A 469 -16.21 16.81 -22.47
C LEU A 469 -17.65 16.48 -22.85
N THR A 470 -17.84 16.07 -24.10
CA THR A 470 -19.08 15.49 -24.60
C THR A 470 -18.82 14.02 -24.92
N TYR A 471 -19.48 13.14 -24.19
CA TYR A 471 -19.36 11.70 -24.34
C TYR A 471 -20.30 11.17 -25.44
N SER A 472 -19.97 10.02 -26.02
CA SER A 472 -20.76 9.38 -27.07
C SER A 472 -22.08 8.80 -26.56
N GLY A 473 -22.18 8.51 -25.26
CA GLY A 473 -23.38 8.07 -24.57
C GLY A 473 -23.67 8.92 -23.35
N ASP A 474 -24.87 8.75 -22.79
CA ASP A 474 -25.29 9.43 -21.57
C ASP A 474 -24.46 8.94 -20.38
N LEU A 475 -24.08 9.88 -19.51
CA LEU A 475 -23.45 9.57 -18.24
C LEU A 475 -24.47 8.93 -17.28
N PRO A 476 -24.02 8.19 -16.25
CA PRO A 476 -24.91 7.71 -15.19
C PRO A 476 -25.72 8.87 -14.57
N GLN A 477 -26.97 8.62 -14.19
CA GLN A 477 -27.88 9.67 -13.71
C GLN A 477 -27.29 10.52 -12.57
N TRP A 478 -26.57 9.91 -11.63
CA TRP A 478 -25.90 10.59 -10.52
C TRP A 478 -24.72 11.48 -10.93
N ALA A 479 -24.17 11.27 -12.14
CA ALA A 479 -23.06 12.04 -12.71
C ALA A 479 -23.51 13.09 -13.76
N GLN A 480 -24.82 13.21 -14.02
CA GLN A 480 -25.37 14.16 -14.98
C GLN A 480 -25.50 15.56 -14.37
N TYR A 481 -24.41 16.32 -14.39
CA TYR A 481 -24.35 17.68 -13.84
C TYR A 481 -24.85 18.79 -14.77
N PHE A 482 -24.97 18.48 -16.06
CA PHE A 482 -25.32 19.41 -17.11
C PHE A 482 -26.70 19.11 -17.67
N PRO A 483 -27.38 20.09 -18.29
CA PRO A 483 -28.65 19.85 -18.98
C PRO A 483 -28.55 18.78 -20.08
N GLN A 484 -27.36 18.62 -20.68
CA GLN A 484 -27.06 17.53 -21.61
C GLN A 484 -26.51 16.34 -20.81
N ALA A 485 -27.22 15.21 -20.86
CA ALA A 485 -26.88 13.98 -20.11
C ALA A 485 -25.51 13.38 -20.48
N ASN A 486 -25.00 13.69 -21.67
CA ASN A 486 -23.71 13.22 -22.16
C ASN A 486 -22.55 14.21 -21.91
N LYS A 487 -22.74 15.25 -21.09
CA LYS A 487 -21.67 16.19 -20.74
C LYS A 487 -21.21 16.04 -19.30
N GLY A 488 -19.90 16.10 -19.12
CA GLY A 488 -19.26 16.02 -17.80
C GLY A 488 -17.79 16.42 -17.86
N GLY A 489 -17.13 16.34 -16.72
CA GLY A 489 -15.69 16.54 -16.58
C GLY A 489 -14.89 15.34 -17.06
N GLN A 490 -13.61 15.56 -17.34
CA GLN A 490 -12.75 14.57 -17.99
C GLN A 490 -12.48 13.31 -17.16
N SER A 491 -12.37 13.43 -15.84
CA SER A 491 -11.96 12.33 -14.95
C SER A 491 -13.17 11.57 -14.42
N SER A 492 -13.25 10.28 -14.75
CA SER A 492 -14.25 9.37 -14.17
C SER A 492 -14.00 9.10 -12.68
N LEU A 493 -12.74 9.13 -12.22
CA LEU A 493 -12.39 8.99 -10.80
C LEU A 493 -12.84 10.20 -9.98
N ALA A 494 -12.88 11.38 -10.58
CA ALA A 494 -13.45 12.57 -9.94
C ALA A 494 -14.98 12.68 -10.18
N ASP A 495 -15.67 11.55 -10.38
CA ASP A 495 -17.12 11.49 -10.64
C ASP A 495 -17.61 12.34 -11.82
N TYR A 496 -16.78 12.56 -12.83
CA TYR A 496 -17.04 13.49 -13.94
C TYR A 496 -17.30 14.94 -13.49
N CYS A 497 -16.82 15.33 -12.31
CA CYS A 497 -16.93 16.71 -11.83
C CYS A 497 -16.07 17.65 -12.68
N THR A 498 -16.61 18.83 -12.96
CA THR A 498 -15.94 19.89 -13.72
C THR A 498 -15.37 20.94 -12.78
N TYR A 499 -14.06 21.12 -12.82
CA TYR A 499 -13.32 22.09 -12.02
C TYR A 499 -12.19 22.70 -12.84
N PHE A 500 -11.64 23.84 -12.41
CA PHE A 500 -10.56 24.49 -13.14
C PHE A 500 -9.25 23.69 -13.00
N VAL A 501 -8.72 23.25 -14.14
CA VAL A 501 -7.42 22.58 -14.27
C VAL A 501 -6.39 23.62 -14.71
N ALA A 502 -5.22 23.62 -14.07
CA ALA A 502 -4.13 24.53 -14.42
C ALA A 502 -3.69 24.33 -15.88
N TYR A 503 -3.41 25.42 -16.58
CA TYR A 503 -2.62 25.32 -17.81
C TYR A 503 -1.19 24.88 -17.47
N SER A 504 -0.53 24.18 -18.40
CA SER A 504 0.87 23.76 -18.22
C SER A 504 1.83 24.94 -18.02
N ASP A 505 1.55 26.07 -18.65
CA ASP A 505 2.26 27.35 -18.50
C ASP A 505 1.52 28.36 -17.58
N GLY A 506 0.47 27.90 -16.89
CA GLY A 506 -0.44 28.76 -16.13
C GLY A 506 -0.02 29.05 -14.70
N SER A 507 1.11 28.51 -14.23
CA SER A 507 1.54 28.68 -12.84
C SER A 507 1.79 30.15 -12.54
N CYS A 508 1.14 30.67 -11.50
CA CYS A 508 1.42 32.00 -10.97
C CYS A 508 2.59 31.99 -10.00
N THR A 509 2.93 30.82 -9.45
CA THR A 509 3.93 30.69 -8.38
C THR A 509 5.35 30.47 -8.90
N ASP A 510 5.47 30.02 -10.14
CA ASP A 510 6.74 29.75 -10.80
C ASP A 510 7.17 30.92 -11.68
N THR A 511 8.36 31.47 -11.41
CA THR A 511 8.97 32.52 -12.22
C THR A 511 9.35 32.05 -13.62
N SER A 512 9.57 30.75 -13.82
CA SER A 512 9.91 30.15 -15.12
C SER A 512 8.74 30.19 -16.10
N SER A 513 7.51 30.27 -15.59
CA SER A 513 6.27 30.38 -16.38
C SER A 513 5.96 31.80 -16.85
N ALA A 514 6.89 32.74 -16.76
CA ALA A 514 6.69 34.12 -17.22
C ALA A 514 6.49 34.19 -18.74
N ARG A 515 5.47 34.91 -19.18
CA ARG A 515 5.05 35.03 -20.57
C ARG A 515 5.21 36.46 -21.07
N ALA A 516 5.39 36.63 -22.38
CA ALA A 516 5.53 37.94 -23.00
C ALA A 516 4.41 38.97 -22.68
N PRO A 517 3.10 38.61 -22.65
CA PRO A 517 2.04 39.57 -22.36
C PRO A 517 2.00 40.06 -20.91
N ASP A 518 2.64 39.37 -19.97
CA ASP A 518 2.57 39.66 -18.52
C ASP A 518 2.82 41.14 -18.21
N ARG A 519 3.86 41.71 -18.85
CA ARG A 519 4.25 43.11 -18.66
C ARG A 519 3.19 44.10 -19.14
N MET A 520 2.44 43.76 -20.18
CA MET A 520 1.35 44.57 -20.72
C MET A 520 0.07 44.42 -19.88
N LEU A 521 -0.09 43.31 -19.15
CA LEU A 521 -1.23 43.03 -18.28
C LEU A 521 -0.96 43.36 -16.81
N GLY A 522 0.28 43.76 -16.50
CA GLY A 522 0.73 44.11 -15.15
C GLY A 522 0.92 42.90 -14.24
N GLU A 523 1.06 41.71 -14.82
CA GLU A 523 1.25 40.45 -14.11
C GLU A 523 2.70 40.27 -13.67
N VAL A 524 2.87 39.59 -12.54
CA VAL A 524 4.17 39.18 -12.01
C VAL A 524 4.00 37.78 -11.44
N ARG A 525 4.85 36.84 -11.87
CA ARG A 525 4.86 35.47 -11.35
C ARG A 525 5.96 35.29 -10.31
N GLY A 526 5.69 34.44 -9.31
CA GLY A 526 6.58 34.16 -8.20
C GLY A 526 5.83 33.61 -6.99
N SER A 527 6.56 33.15 -5.98
CA SER A 527 5.99 32.42 -4.83
C SER A 527 4.85 33.17 -4.10
N ASN A 528 4.87 34.51 -4.11
CA ASN A 528 3.84 35.37 -3.53
C ASN A 528 2.75 35.83 -4.53
N SER A 529 2.68 35.25 -5.72
CA SER A 529 1.67 35.59 -6.73
C SER A 529 0.53 34.58 -6.78
N ARG A 530 -0.68 35.07 -7.09
CA ARG A 530 -1.91 34.27 -7.20
C ARG A 530 -2.75 34.73 -8.39
N CYS A 531 -3.50 33.79 -8.94
CA CYS A 531 -4.46 34.01 -10.01
C CYS A 531 -5.67 34.79 -9.50
N MET A 532 -6.00 35.86 -10.21
CA MET A 532 -7.16 36.70 -9.94
C MET A 532 -7.84 37.06 -11.25
N ALA A 533 -9.16 37.27 -11.21
CA ALA A 533 -9.88 37.75 -12.38
C ALA A 533 -9.45 39.19 -12.69
N SER A 534 -9.07 39.46 -13.92
CA SER A 534 -8.49 40.73 -14.36
C SER A 534 -8.86 41.05 -15.80
N SER A 535 -9.32 42.28 -16.02
CA SER A 535 -9.43 42.89 -17.34
C SER A 535 -8.34 43.95 -17.57
N LEU A 536 -7.30 43.98 -16.73
CA LEU A 536 -6.26 45.00 -16.81
C LEU A 536 -5.47 44.91 -18.12
N VAL A 537 -5.27 46.07 -18.75
CA VAL A 537 -4.40 46.24 -19.92
C VAL A 537 -3.71 47.59 -19.80
N ARG A 538 -2.40 47.63 -19.97
CA ARG A 538 -1.62 48.87 -19.91
C ARG A 538 -2.14 49.87 -20.94
N THR A 539 -2.25 51.14 -20.55
CA THR A 539 -2.75 52.22 -21.40
C THR A 539 -1.93 52.28 -22.69
N GLY A 540 -2.62 52.31 -23.84
CA GLY A 540 -2.00 52.24 -25.17
C GLY A 540 -1.97 50.84 -25.79
N PHE A 541 -2.31 49.79 -25.03
CA PHE A 541 -2.42 48.43 -25.54
C PHE A 541 -3.89 47.97 -25.58
N VAL A 542 -4.19 47.02 -26.46
CA VAL A 542 -5.51 46.39 -26.59
C VAL A 542 -5.36 44.90 -26.28
N ARG A 543 -6.28 44.34 -25.48
CA ARG A 543 -6.29 42.90 -25.20
C ARG A 543 -6.68 42.16 -26.47
N GLY A 544 -5.81 41.27 -26.95
CA GLY A 544 -6.07 40.50 -28.17
C GLY A 544 -7.18 39.45 -28.01
N SER A 545 -7.31 38.85 -26.83
CA SER A 545 -8.37 37.88 -26.52
C SER A 545 -9.21 38.33 -25.32
N LEU A 546 -10.53 38.34 -25.49
CA LEU A 546 -11.51 38.60 -24.42
C LEU A 546 -11.73 37.38 -23.51
N THR A 547 -11.30 36.17 -23.93
CA THR A 547 -11.55 34.93 -23.17
C THR A 547 -10.63 34.74 -21.98
N GLN A 548 -9.46 35.39 -21.98
CA GLN A 548 -8.53 35.42 -20.85
C GLN A 548 -8.93 36.53 -19.89
N GLY A 549 -9.77 36.21 -18.91
CA GLY A 549 -10.25 37.14 -17.90
C GLY A 549 -9.49 37.06 -16.57
N ASN A 550 -8.31 36.45 -16.54
CA ASN A 550 -7.51 36.25 -15.32
C ASN A 550 -6.05 36.63 -15.56
N GLY A 551 -5.28 36.72 -14.48
CA GLY A 551 -3.84 36.93 -14.52
C GLY A 551 -3.18 36.70 -13.17
N CYS A 552 -1.85 36.64 -13.16
CA CYS A 552 -1.04 36.38 -11.98
C CYS A 552 -0.55 37.68 -11.31
N TYR A 553 -0.98 37.92 -10.06
CA TYR A 553 -0.65 39.15 -9.33
C TYR A 553 -0.06 38.84 -7.96
N GLN A 554 0.94 39.61 -7.57
CA GLN A 554 1.54 39.51 -6.24
C GLN A 554 0.52 39.94 -5.18
N HIS A 555 0.55 39.24 -4.06
CA HIS A 555 -0.27 39.57 -2.90
C HIS A 555 0.55 39.50 -1.61
N ARG A 556 0.06 40.18 -0.57
CA ARG A 556 0.57 40.07 0.79
C ARG A 556 -0.55 40.32 1.79
N CYS A 557 -0.41 39.72 2.96
CA CYS A 557 -1.37 39.82 4.05
C CYS A 557 -0.73 40.62 5.18
N ILE A 558 -1.19 41.85 5.39
CA ILE A 558 -0.63 42.77 6.40
C ILE A 558 -1.79 43.30 7.25
N ASN A 559 -1.67 43.26 8.58
CA ASN A 559 -2.64 43.83 9.52
C ASN A 559 -4.11 43.42 9.25
N ASN A 560 -4.38 42.13 9.03
CA ASN A 560 -5.70 41.62 8.65
C ASN A 560 -6.30 42.22 7.36
N SER A 561 -5.45 42.73 6.47
CA SER A 561 -5.83 43.21 5.16
C SER A 561 -5.07 42.46 4.06
N LEU A 562 -5.75 42.26 2.92
CA LEU A 562 -5.16 41.70 1.72
C LEU A 562 -4.74 42.87 0.84
N GLU A 563 -3.47 42.91 0.44
CA GLU A 563 -2.98 43.85 -0.55
C GLU A 563 -2.52 43.11 -1.79
N VAL A 564 -2.74 43.73 -2.95
CA VAL A 564 -2.34 43.20 -4.25
C VAL A 564 -1.54 44.24 -5.02
N ALA A 565 -0.57 43.76 -5.80
CA ALA A 565 0.33 44.61 -6.58
C ALA A 565 0.14 44.44 -8.08
N VAL A 566 0.12 45.57 -8.77
CA VAL A 566 0.18 45.68 -10.23
C VAL A 566 1.29 46.67 -10.56
N ASP A 567 2.30 46.23 -11.32
CA ASP A 567 3.43 47.08 -11.74
C ASP A 567 4.15 47.79 -10.56
N GLY A 568 4.30 47.07 -9.44
CA GLY A 568 4.93 47.59 -8.21
C GLY A 568 4.04 48.47 -7.33
N ILE A 569 2.83 48.83 -7.78
CA ILE A 569 1.87 49.62 -7.00
C ILE A 569 0.99 48.69 -6.18
N TRP A 570 1.06 48.83 -4.85
CA TRP A 570 0.23 48.06 -3.92
C TRP A 570 -1.09 48.76 -3.63
N LYS A 571 -2.20 48.01 -3.62
CA LYS A 571 -3.51 48.49 -3.18
C LYS A 571 -4.17 47.48 -2.25
N VAL A 572 -4.90 48.00 -1.26
CA VAL A 572 -5.72 47.21 -0.33
C VAL A 572 -6.97 46.71 -1.04
N CYS A 573 -7.23 45.41 -0.97
CA CYS A 573 -8.46 44.79 -1.45
C CYS A 573 -9.61 45.02 -0.45
N PRO A 574 -10.86 45.22 -0.94
CA PRO A 574 -12.03 45.17 -0.08
C PRO A 574 -12.14 43.82 0.64
N GLN A 575 -12.55 43.81 1.91
CA GLN A 575 -12.59 42.59 2.72
C GLN A 575 -13.49 41.49 2.12
N ALA A 576 -14.62 41.88 1.52
CA ALA A 576 -15.54 40.97 0.82
C ALA A 576 -15.11 40.60 -0.61
N GLY A 577 -13.96 41.12 -1.07
CA GLY A 577 -13.55 41.07 -2.47
C GLY A 577 -14.23 42.14 -3.32
N GLY A 578 -13.78 42.28 -4.57
CA GLY A 578 -14.34 43.25 -5.51
C GLY A 578 -13.33 43.97 -6.39
N PRO A 579 -13.80 44.87 -7.26
CA PRO A 579 -12.97 45.51 -8.27
C PRO A 579 -12.01 46.58 -7.71
N LEU A 580 -10.78 46.57 -8.21
CA LEU A 580 -9.77 47.62 -8.06
C LEU A 580 -9.34 48.13 -9.44
N GLN A 581 -8.97 49.41 -9.50
CA GLN A 581 -8.35 50.03 -10.67
C GLN A 581 -6.92 50.43 -10.35
N PHE A 582 -6.04 50.43 -11.35
CA PHE A 582 -4.64 50.82 -11.19
C PHE A 582 -4.28 51.93 -12.17
N PRO A 583 -3.51 52.96 -11.74
CA PRO A 583 -3.10 54.03 -12.64
C PRO A 583 -2.21 53.47 -13.76
N GLY A 584 -2.40 53.97 -14.98
CA GLY A 584 -1.69 53.48 -16.17
C GLY A 584 -2.30 52.22 -16.80
N PHE A 585 -3.37 51.65 -16.24
CA PHE A 585 -4.07 50.50 -16.79
C PHE A 585 -5.55 50.80 -17.04
N ASN A 586 -6.06 50.34 -18.18
CA ASN A 586 -7.49 50.24 -18.45
C ASN A 586 -8.02 48.94 -17.82
N GLY A 587 -9.32 48.90 -17.50
CA GLY A 587 -9.95 47.72 -16.91
C GLY A 587 -9.88 47.68 -15.38
N LYS A 588 -10.13 46.51 -14.81
CA LYS A 588 -10.24 46.28 -13.36
C LYS A 588 -9.63 44.93 -12.99
N LEU A 589 -8.96 44.88 -11.83
CA LEU A 589 -8.58 43.66 -11.14
C LEU A 589 -9.66 43.32 -10.12
N ILE A 590 -10.18 42.10 -10.09
CA ILE A 590 -11.16 41.66 -9.11
C ILE A 590 -10.41 40.94 -7.99
N CYS A 591 -10.29 41.61 -6.84
CA CYS A 591 -9.74 41.01 -5.64
C CYS A 591 -10.62 39.86 -5.15
N PRO A 592 -10.02 38.75 -4.71
CA PRO A 592 -10.73 37.78 -3.91
C PRO A 592 -11.09 38.37 -2.54
N ALA A 593 -12.00 37.71 -1.83
CA ALA A 593 -12.26 38.06 -0.45
C ALA A 593 -11.00 37.82 0.39
N TYR A 594 -10.83 38.62 1.45
CA TYR A 594 -9.66 38.56 2.34
C TYR A 594 -9.36 37.12 2.81
N HIS A 595 -10.42 36.35 3.11
CA HIS A 595 -10.27 35.02 3.67
C HIS A 595 -9.86 33.93 2.69
N GLU A 596 -9.94 34.18 1.38
CA GLU A 596 -9.50 33.22 0.38
C GLU A 596 -7.97 33.11 0.30
N LEU A 597 -7.25 34.20 0.59
CA LEU A 597 -5.77 34.24 0.51
C LEU A 597 -5.08 34.47 1.87
N CYS A 598 -5.71 35.23 2.77
CA CYS A 598 -5.03 35.71 3.98
C CYS A 598 -5.54 35.12 5.29
N ASN A 599 -6.73 34.48 5.32
CA ASN A 599 -7.25 34.02 6.59
C ASN A 599 -6.57 32.72 7.03
N THR A 600 -5.70 32.86 8.01
CA THR A 600 -5.16 31.77 8.84
C THR A 600 -5.91 31.63 10.16
N ASN A 601 -6.70 32.64 10.55
CA ASN A 601 -7.50 32.58 11.75
C ASN A 601 -8.73 31.72 11.46
N PRO A 602 -9.08 30.76 12.33
CA PRO A 602 -10.28 29.98 12.15
C PRO A 602 -11.44 30.97 12.07
N VAL A 603 -12.12 31.02 10.91
CA VAL A 603 -13.51 31.47 10.86
C VAL A 603 -14.17 30.74 12.02
N VAL A 604 -14.92 31.43 12.89
CA VAL A 604 -15.68 30.74 13.94
C VAL A 604 -16.65 29.82 13.23
N VAL A 605 -16.23 28.58 13.00
CA VAL A 605 -17.03 27.58 12.33
C VAL A 605 -18.05 27.16 13.36
N SER A 606 -19.32 27.42 13.05
CA SER A 606 -20.43 26.98 13.90
C SER A 606 -20.29 25.49 14.19
N GLY A 607 -20.33 25.11 15.46
CA GLY A 607 -20.18 23.72 15.91
C GLY A 607 -18.74 23.25 16.15
N GLN A 608 -17.73 24.11 16.06
CA GLN A 608 -16.37 23.75 16.44
C GLN A 608 -16.23 23.59 17.97
N CYS A 609 -15.49 22.58 18.39
CA CYS A 609 -15.29 22.26 19.80
C CYS A 609 -14.08 23.02 20.39
N PRO A 610 -14.09 23.31 21.70
CA PRO A 610 -12.94 23.90 22.39
C PRO A 610 -11.66 23.08 22.17
N SER A 611 -10.56 23.76 21.85
CA SER A 611 -9.24 23.16 21.62
C SER A 611 -9.22 21.98 20.63
N ALA A 612 -10.21 21.89 19.72
CA ALA A 612 -10.34 20.76 18.80
C ALA A 612 -10.33 19.39 19.51
N CYS A 613 -10.93 19.31 20.71
CA CYS A 613 -10.93 18.11 21.55
C CYS A 613 -9.53 17.55 21.84
N ASN A 614 -8.50 18.41 21.83
CA ASN A 614 -7.08 18.08 21.95
C ASN A 614 -6.63 16.94 21.01
N SER A 615 -7.29 16.77 19.86
CA SER A 615 -7.08 15.63 18.94
C SER A 615 -7.28 14.25 19.59
N ASN A 616 -8.00 14.17 20.71
CA ASN A 616 -8.30 12.95 21.46
C ASN A 616 -9.80 12.63 21.45
N GLY A 617 -10.56 13.18 20.49
CA GLY A 617 -12.00 12.99 20.40
C GLY A 617 -12.57 13.60 19.13
N ASP A 618 -13.72 13.07 18.71
CA ASP A 618 -14.45 13.60 17.57
C ASP A 618 -15.30 14.82 17.99
N CYS A 619 -15.32 15.84 17.16
CA CYS A 619 -16.12 17.04 17.42
C CYS A 619 -17.41 17.00 16.62
N VAL A 620 -18.54 16.88 17.31
CA VAL A 620 -19.87 16.80 16.68
C VAL A 620 -20.78 17.83 17.34
N ASP A 621 -21.32 18.75 16.53
CA ASP A 621 -22.26 19.78 16.96
C ASP A 621 -21.80 20.56 18.22
N GLY A 622 -20.50 20.89 18.28
CA GLY A 622 -19.87 21.64 19.37
C GLY A 622 -19.54 20.81 20.62
N ARG A 623 -19.75 19.49 20.61
CA ARG A 623 -19.44 18.58 21.72
C ARG A 623 -18.33 17.60 21.34
N CYS A 624 -17.41 17.38 22.27
CA CYS A 624 -16.35 16.40 22.12
C CYS A 624 -16.82 15.00 22.52
N HIS A 625 -16.68 14.06 21.60
CA HIS A 625 -16.86 12.63 21.80
C HIS A 625 -15.47 11.98 21.93
N CYS A 626 -14.99 11.86 23.16
CA CYS A 626 -13.62 11.41 23.43
C CYS A 626 -13.36 9.97 23.01
N LEU A 627 -12.15 9.73 22.49
CA LEU A 627 -11.62 8.40 22.24
C LEU A 627 -11.47 7.65 23.57
N LEU A 628 -11.56 6.32 23.52
CA LEU A 628 -11.42 5.47 24.70
C LEU A 628 -10.10 5.76 25.43
N GLY A 629 -10.18 5.93 26.75
CA GLY A 629 -9.03 6.31 27.59
C GLY A 629 -8.91 7.82 27.83
N PHE A 630 -9.65 8.65 27.10
CA PHE A 630 -9.73 10.09 27.29
C PHE A 630 -11.11 10.52 27.79
N HIS A 631 -11.16 11.62 28.55
CA HIS A 631 -12.39 12.18 29.09
C HIS A 631 -12.25 13.68 29.37
N GLY A 632 -13.35 14.28 29.84
CA GLY A 632 -13.47 15.72 30.07
C GLY A 632 -14.16 16.42 28.89
N HIS A 633 -14.46 17.70 29.08
CA HIS A 633 -15.18 18.50 28.07
C HIS A 633 -14.40 18.66 26.75
N ASP A 634 -13.07 18.58 26.82
CA ASP A 634 -12.15 18.77 25.68
C ASP A 634 -11.23 17.56 25.45
N CYS A 635 -11.49 16.42 26.08
CA CYS A 635 -10.68 15.20 25.97
C CYS A 635 -9.18 15.36 26.35
N SER A 636 -8.84 16.37 27.16
CA SER A 636 -7.46 16.59 27.64
C SER A 636 -7.03 15.61 28.74
N ARG A 637 -7.98 14.98 29.45
CA ARG A 637 -7.71 14.16 30.63
C ARG A 637 -7.72 12.67 30.26
N ARG A 638 -6.83 11.90 30.88
CA ARG A 638 -6.75 10.44 30.73
C ARG A 638 -7.32 9.71 31.94
N SER A 639 -7.91 8.55 31.69
CA SER A 639 -8.43 7.65 32.73
C SER A 639 -8.43 6.21 32.23
N CYS A 640 -8.09 5.26 33.11
CA CYS A 640 -8.14 3.85 32.78
C CYS A 640 -9.59 3.40 32.55
N PRO A 641 -9.96 2.96 31.33
CA PRO A 641 -11.32 2.50 31.08
C PRO A 641 -11.64 1.32 31.98
N SER A 642 -12.80 1.38 32.64
CA SER A 642 -13.28 0.32 33.55
C SER A 642 -12.23 -0.16 34.57
N ASN A 643 -11.33 0.73 35.01
CA ASN A 643 -10.21 0.40 35.90
C ASN A 643 -9.39 -0.82 35.44
N CYS A 644 -9.01 -0.84 34.15
CA CYS A 644 -8.23 -1.92 33.54
C CYS A 644 -8.92 -3.30 33.62
N THR A 645 -10.26 -3.30 33.70
CA THR A 645 -11.12 -4.47 33.76
C THR A 645 -10.75 -5.51 34.84
N GLY A 646 -9.99 -5.11 35.86
CA GLY A 646 -9.43 -6.01 36.87
C GLY A 646 -8.25 -6.88 36.39
N ASN A 647 -7.88 -6.79 35.11
CA ASN A 647 -6.78 -7.52 34.47
C ASN A 647 -5.51 -6.66 34.35
N GLY A 648 -5.44 -5.54 35.06
CA GLY A 648 -4.27 -4.67 35.11
C GLY A 648 -4.32 -3.71 36.29
N MET A 649 -3.28 -2.91 36.43
CA MET A 649 -3.20 -1.82 37.40
C MET A 649 -3.32 -0.48 36.69
N CYS A 650 -4.20 0.39 37.17
CA CYS A 650 -4.31 1.75 36.65
C CYS A 650 -3.21 2.62 37.25
N LEU A 651 -2.29 3.11 36.41
CA LEU A 651 -1.24 4.02 36.83
C LEU A 651 -1.79 5.43 37.04
N SER A 652 -1.07 6.28 37.79
CA SER A 652 -1.45 7.68 38.02
C SER A 652 -1.51 8.52 36.74
N SER A 653 -0.89 8.06 35.64
CA SER A 653 -0.97 8.65 34.31
C SER A 653 -2.31 8.38 33.59
N GLY A 654 -3.18 7.54 34.15
CA GLY A 654 -4.42 7.08 33.51
C GLY A 654 -4.20 6.00 32.45
N ILE A 655 -3.03 5.36 32.45
CA ILE A 655 -2.65 4.26 31.54
C ILE A 655 -2.69 2.94 32.34
N CYS A 656 -3.20 1.88 31.71
CA CYS A 656 -3.22 0.54 32.30
C CYS A 656 -1.90 -0.21 32.10
N GLU A 657 -1.40 -0.81 33.17
CA GLU A 657 -0.36 -1.85 33.13
C GLU A 657 -1.03 -3.22 33.22
N CYS A 658 -1.08 -3.95 32.11
CA CYS A 658 -1.80 -5.22 32.03
C CYS A 658 -1.05 -6.37 32.69
N LYS A 659 -1.80 -7.27 33.33
CA LYS A 659 -1.30 -8.57 33.78
C LYS A 659 -0.90 -9.41 32.57
N SER A 660 0.05 -10.32 32.76
CA SER A 660 0.46 -11.27 31.73
C SER A 660 -0.74 -12.02 31.14
N GLY A 661 -0.76 -12.16 29.81
CA GLY A 661 -1.86 -12.76 29.06
C GLY A 661 -2.98 -11.80 28.65
N TYR A 662 -2.93 -10.52 29.06
CA TYR A 662 -3.91 -9.50 28.68
C TYR A 662 -3.24 -8.28 28.01
N THR A 663 -3.98 -7.65 27.09
CA THR A 663 -3.52 -6.47 26.34
C THR A 663 -4.68 -5.53 26.03
N GLY A 664 -4.37 -4.42 25.34
CA GLY A 664 -5.29 -3.33 25.03
C GLY A 664 -5.29 -2.23 26.08
N ILE A 665 -5.87 -1.08 25.76
CA ILE A 665 -5.88 0.11 26.63
C ILE A 665 -6.56 -0.11 27.99
N ASP A 666 -7.39 -1.15 28.11
CA ASP A 666 -8.15 -1.52 29.30
C ASP A 666 -7.89 -2.95 29.79
N CYS A 667 -6.87 -3.62 29.23
CA CYS A 667 -6.49 -5.00 29.55
C CYS A 667 -7.61 -6.03 29.39
N SER A 668 -8.61 -5.74 28.56
CA SER A 668 -9.80 -6.59 28.40
C SER A 668 -9.63 -7.68 27.34
N THR A 669 -8.53 -7.68 26.59
CA THR A 669 -8.31 -8.61 25.47
C THR A 669 -7.25 -9.62 25.85
N ALA A 670 -7.62 -10.90 25.80
CA ALA A 670 -6.67 -11.98 26.02
C ALA A 670 -5.69 -12.09 24.84
N VAL A 671 -4.43 -12.32 25.15
CA VAL A 671 -3.37 -12.57 24.18
C VAL A 671 -3.37 -14.07 23.86
N CYS A 672 -3.25 -14.41 22.59
CA CYS A 672 -3.10 -15.81 22.17
C CYS A 672 -1.71 -16.33 22.53
N ASP A 673 -1.55 -17.65 22.53
CA ASP A 673 -0.23 -18.26 22.59
C ASP A 673 0.65 -17.73 21.45
N GLU A 674 1.95 -17.61 21.71
CA GLU A 674 2.99 -17.29 20.74
C GLU A 674 2.95 -18.21 19.51
N GLN A 675 2.49 -19.45 19.68
CA GLN A 675 2.28 -20.39 18.58
C GLN A 675 1.17 -19.98 17.59
N CYS A 676 0.30 -19.03 17.94
CA CYS A 676 -0.71 -18.52 17.00
C CYS A 676 -0.06 -17.88 15.77
N SER A 677 0.95 -17.04 15.99
CA SER A 677 1.74 -16.40 14.93
C SER A 677 2.51 -17.42 14.10
N LEU A 678 3.00 -18.49 14.73
CA LEU A 678 3.81 -19.54 14.10
C LEU A 678 3.08 -20.20 12.93
N HIS A 679 1.78 -20.43 13.09
CA HIS A 679 0.95 -21.09 12.09
C HIS A 679 0.16 -20.11 11.23
N GLY A 680 0.59 -18.83 11.19
CA GLY A 680 -0.05 -17.73 10.46
C GLY A 680 -1.50 -17.48 10.87
N GLY A 681 -1.81 -17.70 12.14
CA GLY A 681 -3.12 -17.41 12.69
C GLY A 681 -3.23 -15.97 13.17
N VAL A 682 -4.45 -15.46 13.13
CA VAL A 682 -4.80 -14.13 13.62
C VAL A 682 -5.50 -14.28 14.98
N CYS A 683 -4.96 -13.62 15.99
CA CYS A 683 -5.50 -13.66 17.35
C CYS A 683 -6.72 -12.75 17.48
N ASP A 684 -7.83 -13.31 17.95
CA ASP A 684 -9.00 -12.58 18.40
C ASP A 684 -9.36 -12.99 19.83
N ASN A 685 -9.04 -12.11 20.79
CA ASN A 685 -9.34 -12.27 22.22
C ASN A 685 -8.98 -13.66 22.80
N GLY A 686 -7.75 -14.11 22.55
CA GLY A 686 -7.23 -15.39 23.05
C GLY A 686 -7.60 -16.60 22.19
N VAL A 687 -8.43 -16.42 21.15
CA VAL A 687 -8.74 -17.45 20.17
C VAL A 687 -7.90 -17.20 18.91
N CYS A 688 -7.14 -18.21 18.50
CA CYS A 688 -6.38 -18.16 17.26
C CYS A 688 -7.24 -18.66 16.10
N GLU A 689 -7.60 -17.75 15.19
CA GLU A 689 -8.31 -18.03 13.94
C GLU A 689 -7.32 -18.24 12.80
N PHE A 690 -7.58 -19.22 11.93
CA PHE A 690 -6.76 -19.47 10.75
C PHE A 690 -7.65 -19.41 9.52
N ARG A 691 -7.38 -18.47 8.61
CA ARG A 691 -8.09 -18.40 7.33
C ARG A 691 -7.15 -18.65 6.17
N CYS A 692 -7.70 -19.19 5.09
CA CYS A 692 -6.96 -19.32 3.84
C CYS A 692 -6.65 -17.94 3.25
N SER A 693 -7.62 -17.04 3.29
CA SER A 693 -7.48 -15.67 2.78
C SER A 693 -6.43 -14.81 3.50
N ASP A 694 -5.95 -15.23 4.68
CA ASP A 694 -4.86 -14.55 5.40
C ASP A 694 -3.51 -14.69 4.67
N TYR A 695 -3.36 -15.73 3.83
CA TYR A 695 -2.19 -15.95 2.99
C TYR A 695 -2.49 -15.51 1.56
N ALA A 696 -1.64 -14.66 1.00
CA ALA A 696 -1.80 -14.17 -0.37
C ALA A 696 -2.09 -15.34 -1.33
N GLY A 697 -3.31 -15.32 -1.89
CA GLY A 697 -3.90 -16.25 -2.87
C GLY A 697 -4.05 -17.71 -2.54
N TYR A 698 -4.12 -18.03 -1.26
CA TYR A 698 -4.70 -19.29 -0.84
C TYR A 698 -6.21 -19.14 -0.81
N THR A 699 -6.91 -20.16 -1.32
CA THR A 699 -8.36 -20.28 -1.21
C THR A 699 -8.72 -21.74 -1.00
N CYS A 700 -9.98 -22.01 -0.68
CA CYS A 700 -10.48 -23.36 -0.51
C CYS A 700 -10.77 -24.00 -1.87
N HIS A 701 -9.95 -24.99 -2.24
CA HIS A 701 -10.08 -25.75 -3.49
C HIS A 701 -10.67 -27.12 -3.23
N ASN A 702 -11.52 -27.60 -4.13
CA ASN A 702 -12.02 -28.97 -4.08
C ASN A 702 -10.86 -29.97 -4.22
N SER A 703 -10.88 -31.06 -3.44
CA SER A 703 -9.87 -32.13 -3.48
C SER A 703 -9.59 -32.63 -4.91
N SER A 704 -10.63 -32.68 -5.75
CA SER A 704 -10.55 -33.11 -7.15
C SER A 704 -9.58 -32.29 -8.01
N MET A 705 -9.44 -30.98 -7.75
CA MET A 705 -8.57 -30.08 -8.51
C MET A 705 -7.10 -30.20 -8.09
N LEU A 706 -6.83 -30.71 -6.88
CA LEU A 706 -5.48 -30.79 -6.31
C LEU A 706 -4.75 -32.08 -6.71
N PHE A 707 -5.47 -33.14 -7.13
CA PHE A 707 -4.87 -34.45 -7.42
C PHE A 707 -3.77 -34.44 -8.47
N SER A 708 -3.88 -33.61 -9.50
CA SER A 708 -2.88 -33.56 -10.58
C SER A 708 -1.56 -32.95 -10.12
N SER A 709 -1.61 -32.08 -9.11
CA SER A 709 -0.46 -31.31 -8.64
C SER A 709 0.16 -31.90 -7.37
N LEU A 710 -0.59 -32.72 -6.62
CA LEU A 710 -0.18 -33.31 -5.34
C LEU A 710 -0.23 -34.85 -5.38
N SER A 711 0.71 -35.44 -6.11
CA SER A 711 0.80 -36.89 -6.33
C SER A 711 1.01 -37.70 -5.03
N VAL A 712 1.79 -37.16 -4.10
CA VAL A 712 2.14 -37.76 -2.80
C VAL A 712 0.97 -37.68 -1.83
N CYS A 713 0.17 -36.61 -1.91
CA CYS A 713 -1.04 -36.46 -1.10
C CYS A 713 -2.29 -37.11 -1.70
N ARG A 714 -2.16 -37.83 -2.82
CA ARG A 714 -3.28 -38.50 -3.51
C ARG A 714 -4.09 -39.42 -2.58
N ASN A 715 -3.46 -40.17 -1.69
CA ASN A 715 -4.18 -41.06 -0.76
C ASN A 715 -5.02 -40.29 0.28
N VAL A 716 -4.56 -39.10 0.66
CA VAL A 716 -5.22 -38.22 1.63
C VAL A 716 -6.40 -37.50 0.98
N LEU A 717 -6.20 -36.95 -0.22
CA LEU A 717 -7.24 -36.30 -1.02
C LEU A 717 -8.29 -37.29 -1.54
N GLY A 718 -7.90 -38.53 -1.82
CA GLY A 718 -8.73 -39.61 -2.37
C GLY A 718 -9.89 -40.03 -1.48
N ASN A 719 -9.69 -39.99 -0.15
CA ASN A 719 -10.70 -40.44 0.81
C ASN A 719 -11.80 -39.39 1.05
N ASP A 720 -11.61 -38.14 0.61
CA ASP A 720 -12.56 -37.03 0.80
C ASP A 720 -12.71 -36.21 -0.48
N ILE A 721 -13.29 -36.82 -1.51
CA ILE A 721 -13.47 -36.22 -2.84
C ILE A 721 -14.39 -34.97 -2.78
N SER A 722 -15.32 -34.94 -1.82
CA SER A 722 -16.22 -33.81 -1.57
C SER A 722 -15.61 -32.69 -0.71
N GLY A 723 -14.44 -32.92 -0.10
CA GLY A 723 -13.78 -31.96 0.76
C GLY A 723 -13.19 -30.77 -0.01
N GLN A 724 -12.99 -29.68 0.72
CA GLN A 724 -12.22 -28.53 0.27
C GLN A 724 -10.98 -28.36 1.14
N HIS A 725 -9.87 -27.98 0.52
CA HIS A 725 -8.59 -27.80 1.17
C HIS A 725 -8.01 -26.44 0.83
N CYS A 726 -7.36 -25.85 1.82
CA CYS A 726 -6.60 -24.62 1.68
C CYS A 726 -5.40 -24.86 0.74
N ALA A 727 -5.42 -24.26 -0.44
CA ALA A 727 -4.35 -24.41 -1.41
C ALA A 727 -4.20 -23.15 -2.30
N PRO A 728 -3.05 -22.97 -2.96
CA PRO A 728 -2.83 -21.93 -3.96
C PRO A 728 -3.83 -22.01 -5.12
N SER A 729 -4.42 -20.89 -5.51
CA SER A 729 -5.33 -20.84 -6.67
C SER A 729 -4.66 -20.87 -8.03
N GLU A 730 -3.39 -20.49 -8.14
CA GLU A 730 -2.66 -20.46 -9.41
C GLU A 730 -1.96 -21.79 -9.65
N SER A 731 -2.14 -22.30 -10.87
CA SER A 731 -1.63 -23.61 -11.27
C SER A 731 -0.10 -23.69 -11.24
N SER A 732 0.60 -22.61 -11.61
CA SER A 732 2.07 -22.53 -11.62
C SER A 732 2.66 -22.79 -10.23
N ILE A 733 2.00 -22.28 -9.18
CA ILE A 733 2.40 -22.41 -7.79
C ILE A 733 1.88 -23.71 -7.20
N LEU A 734 0.62 -24.07 -7.49
CA LEU A 734 0.02 -25.32 -7.05
C LEU A 734 0.83 -26.54 -7.51
N GLN A 735 1.38 -26.51 -8.73
CA GLN A 735 2.27 -27.57 -9.26
C GLN A 735 3.55 -27.75 -8.45
N GLN A 736 4.00 -26.71 -7.75
CA GLN A 736 5.22 -26.73 -6.95
C GLN A 736 4.95 -26.97 -5.45
N LEU A 737 3.68 -26.94 -5.05
CA LEU A 737 3.25 -27.11 -3.66
C LEU A 737 3.76 -28.43 -3.06
N GLU A 738 3.73 -29.51 -3.84
CA GLU A 738 4.24 -30.80 -3.38
C GLU A 738 5.73 -30.76 -3.08
N GLU A 739 6.53 -30.28 -4.03
CA GLU A 739 7.99 -30.29 -3.95
C GLU A 739 8.50 -29.44 -2.80
N VAL A 740 7.80 -28.36 -2.46
CA VAL A 740 8.38 -27.40 -1.51
C VAL A 740 7.46 -26.90 -0.40
N VAL A 741 6.34 -27.59 -0.20
CA VAL A 741 5.62 -27.51 1.06
C VAL A 741 5.48 -28.90 1.65
N VAL A 742 4.91 -29.82 0.88
CA VAL A 742 4.67 -31.20 1.34
C VAL A 742 5.99 -31.93 1.62
N MET A 743 6.94 -31.90 0.69
CA MET A 743 8.21 -32.62 0.83
C MET A 743 9.12 -32.07 1.94
N PRO A 744 9.31 -30.75 2.10
CA PRO A 744 10.00 -30.19 3.25
C PRO A 744 9.41 -30.60 4.59
N ASN A 745 8.08 -30.54 4.74
CA ASN A 745 7.41 -30.98 5.95
C ASN A 745 7.60 -32.48 6.18
N TYR A 746 7.53 -33.30 5.13
CA TYR A 746 7.86 -34.71 5.19
C TYR A 746 9.31 -34.95 5.65
N HIS A 747 10.29 -34.25 5.07
CA HIS A 747 11.70 -34.42 5.43
C HIS A 747 12.00 -34.03 6.89
N ARG A 748 11.23 -33.12 7.48
CA ARG A 748 11.33 -32.79 8.90
C ARG A 748 10.70 -33.82 9.82
N LEU A 749 9.53 -34.33 9.43
CA LEU A 749 8.83 -35.36 10.18
C LEU A 749 9.53 -36.72 10.06
N PHE A 750 10.21 -36.99 8.95
CA PHE A 750 10.89 -38.25 8.73
C PHE A 750 12.30 -38.20 9.34
N PRO A 751 12.62 -39.04 10.34
CA PRO A 751 13.89 -38.95 11.06
C PRO A 751 15.10 -39.23 10.13
N GLY A 752 15.91 -38.20 9.88
CA GLY A 752 17.24 -38.32 9.28
C GLY A 752 18.30 -38.79 10.28
N GLY A 753 19.33 -39.52 9.81
CA GLY A 753 20.51 -39.88 10.61
C GLY A 753 20.41 -41.21 11.38
N ALA A 754 21.11 -41.28 12.54
CA ALA A 754 21.34 -42.51 13.32
C ALA A 754 20.04 -43.23 13.78
N ARG A 755 18.89 -42.55 13.81
CA ARG A 755 17.58 -43.18 14.09
C ARG A 755 17.14 -44.15 12.99
N LYS A 756 17.64 -44.04 11.74
CA LYS A 756 17.41 -45.06 10.69
C LYS A 756 17.94 -46.43 11.09
N LEU A 757 19.06 -46.51 11.83
CA LEU A 757 19.67 -47.79 12.19
C LEU A 757 18.80 -48.63 13.15
N PHE A 758 17.93 -47.99 13.93
CA PHE A 758 17.08 -48.69 14.90
C PHE A 758 15.71 -49.13 14.34
N ASN A 759 15.33 -48.70 13.13
CA ASN A 759 13.98 -48.92 12.57
C ASN A 759 13.94 -49.85 11.34
N ILE A 760 14.72 -50.93 11.37
CA ILE A 760 14.88 -51.88 10.23
C ILE A 760 13.56 -52.58 9.84
N PHE A 761 12.59 -52.73 10.76
CA PHE A 761 11.29 -53.37 10.46
C PHE A 761 10.08 -52.42 10.47
N GLY A 762 10.21 -51.19 11.01
CA GLY A 762 9.13 -50.22 11.14
C GLY A 762 9.13 -49.10 10.09
N SER A 763 10.18 -49.02 9.25
CA SER A 763 10.42 -47.86 8.37
C SER A 763 9.28 -47.57 7.39
N SER A 764 8.62 -48.59 6.84
CA SER A 764 7.54 -48.39 5.86
C SER A 764 6.30 -47.74 6.48
N TYR A 765 5.97 -48.08 7.72
CA TYR A 765 4.81 -47.50 8.42
C TYR A 765 5.07 -46.06 8.83
N CYS A 766 6.29 -45.76 9.30
CA CYS A 766 6.69 -44.39 9.59
C CYS A 766 6.71 -43.53 8.32
N ASP A 767 7.18 -44.08 7.19
CA ASP A 767 7.19 -43.35 5.91
C ASP A 767 5.79 -42.93 5.48
N GLU A 768 4.84 -43.88 5.51
CA GLU A 768 3.45 -43.60 5.14
C GLU A 768 2.79 -42.62 6.13
N ALA A 769 3.03 -42.78 7.44
CA ALA A 769 2.49 -41.90 8.46
C ALA A 769 3.06 -40.48 8.37
N ALA A 770 4.38 -40.34 8.15
CA ALA A 770 5.04 -39.05 7.98
C ALA A 770 4.56 -38.33 6.73
N LYS A 771 4.40 -39.03 5.58
CA LYS A 771 3.82 -38.45 4.36
C LYS A 771 2.39 -37.97 4.58
N ARG A 772 1.55 -38.79 5.23
CA ARG A 772 0.17 -38.42 5.54
C ARG A 772 0.11 -37.19 6.43
N LEU A 773 0.87 -37.15 7.53
CA LEU A 773 0.89 -36.00 8.43
C LEU A 773 1.43 -34.75 7.73
N ALA A 774 2.48 -34.88 6.92
CA ALA A 774 3.00 -33.78 6.10
C ALA A 774 1.91 -33.23 5.16
N CYS A 775 1.16 -34.10 4.48
CA CYS A 775 0.03 -33.69 3.67
C CYS A 775 -1.04 -32.95 4.50
N TRP A 776 -1.49 -33.49 5.62
CA TRP A 776 -2.51 -32.84 6.44
C TRP A 776 -2.08 -31.47 6.99
N ILE A 777 -0.80 -31.31 7.34
CA ILE A 777 -0.25 -30.01 7.76
C ILE A 777 -0.21 -29.02 6.58
N SER A 778 0.14 -29.50 5.39
CA SER A 778 0.33 -28.67 4.19
C SER A 778 -0.96 -28.28 3.46
N ILE A 779 -1.99 -29.14 3.50
CA ILE A 779 -3.28 -28.94 2.80
C ILE A 779 -4.44 -29.20 3.77
N GLN A 780 -4.60 -28.29 4.73
CA GLN A 780 -5.67 -28.36 5.72
C GLN A 780 -7.06 -28.22 5.09
N LYS A 781 -8.04 -28.96 5.60
CA LYS A 781 -9.44 -28.86 5.18
C LYS A 781 -9.99 -27.48 5.51
N CYS A 782 -10.98 -27.04 4.74
CA CYS A 782 -11.74 -25.84 5.03
C CYS A 782 -13.07 -26.17 5.73
N GLU A 783 -13.57 -25.24 6.54
CA GLU A 783 -14.96 -25.26 7.00
C GLU A 783 -15.95 -25.00 5.85
N LYS A 784 -17.25 -25.16 6.14
CA LYS A 784 -18.33 -24.93 5.19
C LYS A 784 -18.48 -23.47 4.74
N ASP A 785 -17.89 -22.52 5.45
CA ASP A 785 -17.87 -21.12 5.04
C ASP A 785 -16.93 -20.84 3.86
N GLY A 786 -16.03 -21.78 3.55
CA GLY A 786 -15.13 -21.73 2.42
C GLY A 786 -13.88 -20.87 2.63
N ASP A 787 -13.54 -20.51 3.87
CA ASP A 787 -12.33 -19.74 4.17
C ASP A 787 -11.63 -20.14 5.48
N ASN A 788 -12.34 -20.60 6.52
CA ASN A 788 -11.68 -21.02 7.75
C ASN A 788 -10.94 -22.35 7.54
N ARG A 789 -9.71 -22.41 8.02
CA ARG A 789 -8.81 -23.55 7.92
C ARG A 789 -8.90 -24.41 9.18
N LEU A 790 -9.22 -25.69 9.01
CA LEU A 790 -9.34 -26.66 10.10
C LEU A 790 -7.97 -27.18 10.55
N ARG A 791 -7.74 -27.16 11.87
CA ARG A 791 -6.55 -27.73 12.51
C ARG A 791 -6.41 -29.22 12.20
N VAL A 792 -5.19 -29.75 12.23
CA VAL A 792 -4.94 -31.18 12.00
C VAL A 792 -5.49 -31.99 13.18
N CYS A 793 -6.16 -33.11 12.92
CA CYS A 793 -6.72 -33.90 14.01
C CYS A 793 -5.63 -34.43 14.96
N HIS A 794 -5.87 -34.34 16.27
CA HIS A 794 -4.99 -34.89 17.30
C HIS A 794 -4.63 -36.36 17.04
N SER A 795 -5.61 -37.14 16.57
CA SER A 795 -5.44 -38.56 16.24
C SER A 795 -4.47 -38.80 15.08
N ALA A 796 -4.37 -37.88 14.12
CA ALA A 796 -3.41 -37.98 13.02
C ALA A 796 -1.96 -37.77 13.53
N CYS A 797 -1.77 -36.82 14.45
CA CYS A 797 -0.49 -36.62 15.14
C CYS A 797 -0.09 -37.84 15.99
N GLN A 798 -1.01 -38.38 16.79
CA GLN A 798 -0.75 -39.58 17.60
C GLN A 798 -0.38 -40.79 16.73
N ALA A 799 -1.07 -40.99 15.60
CA ALA A 799 -0.77 -42.08 14.67
C ALA A 799 0.66 -41.96 14.11
N TYR A 800 1.11 -40.74 13.80
CA TYR A 800 2.50 -40.48 13.40
C TYR A 800 3.49 -40.78 14.53
N ASN A 801 3.24 -40.28 15.75
CA ASN A 801 4.11 -40.54 16.90
C ASN A 801 4.27 -42.05 17.16
N LEU A 802 3.15 -42.81 17.09
CA LEU A 802 3.14 -44.26 17.25
C LEU A 802 3.95 -44.97 16.15
N ALA A 803 3.79 -44.53 14.90
CA ALA A 803 4.44 -45.15 13.74
C ALA A 803 5.94 -44.90 13.69
N CYS A 804 6.35 -43.68 14.03
CA CYS A 804 7.74 -43.22 13.91
C CYS A 804 8.53 -43.29 15.22
N GLY A 805 7.88 -43.58 16.35
CA GLY A 805 8.50 -43.45 17.68
C GLY A 805 8.92 -42.01 17.97
N ALA A 806 8.17 -41.05 17.43
CA ALA A 806 8.39 -39.62 17.63
C ALA A 806 7.63 -39.12 18.86
N SER A 807 7.98 -37.92 19.31
CA SER A 807 7.36 -37.25 20.45
C SER A 807 6.93 -35.83 20.05
N LEU A 808 6.22 -35.72 18.93
CA LEU A 808 5.59 -34.46 18.53
C LEU A 808 4.51 -34.10 19.57
N ASP A 809 4.44 -32.85 19.99
CA ASP A 809 3.39 -32.42 20.91
C ASP A 809 2.05 -32.31 20.19
N CYS A 810 1.22 -33.34 20.34
CA CYS A 810 -0.13 -33.35 19.76
C CYS A 810 -1.12 -32.48 20.55
N GLY A 811 -0.74 -32.01 21.75
CA GLY A 811 -1.54 -31.11 22.58
C GLY A 811 -1.48 -29.66 22.14
N ASP A 812 -0.56 -29.31 21.22
CA ASP A 812 -0.44 -28.00 20.62
C ASP A 812 -1.73 -27.65 19.85
N GLN A 813 -2.57 -26.85 20.49
CA GLN A 813 -3.86 -26.48 19.93
C GLN A 813 -3.76 -25.45 18.81
N THR A 814 -2.58 -24.96 18.45
CA THR A 814 -2.44 -24.03 17.31
C THR A 814 -2.33 -24.77 15.98
N LEU A 815 -1.75 -25.98 16.00
CA LEU A 815 -1.67 -26.85 14.83
C LEU A 815 -2.68 -28.01 14.88
N PHE A 816 -2.90 -28.57 16.07
CA PHE A 816 -3.72 -29.77 16.27
C PHE A 816 -5.06 -29.47 16.94
N SER A 817 -6.05 -30.34 16.71
CA SER A 817 -7.32 -30.33 17.44
C SER A 817 -7.12 -30.77 18.90
N SER A 818 -8.12 -30.54 19.75
CA SER A 818 -8.17 -31.18 21.06
C SER A 818 -8.33 -32.71 20.93
N GLU A 819 -8.02 -33.42 22.02
CA GLU A 819 -8.34 -34.85 22.15
C GLU A 819 -9.86 -35.06 22.03
N GLY A 820 -10.27 -36.01 21.18
CA GLY A 820 -11.69 -36.34 20.97
C GLY A 820 -12.46 -35.40 20.04
N GLY A 821 -11.79 -34.53 19.27
CA GLY A 821 -12.47 -33.73 18.24
C GLY A 821 -13.27 -34.61 17.27
N ASP A 822 -14.55 -34.30 17.10
CA ASP A 822 -15.47 -35.06 16.25
C ASP A 822 -14.99 -35.12 14.79
N GLU A 823 -15.18 -36.26 14.13
CA GLU A 823 -14.90 -36.43 12.71
C GLU A 823 -15.68 -35.38 11.89
N GLY A 824 -14.94 -34.43 11.29
CA GLY A 824 -15.50 -33.32 10.50
C GLY A 824 -15.11 -31.92 10.98
N LEU A 825 -14.63 -31.77 12.22
CA LEU A 825 -14.16 -30.48 12.78
C LEU A 825 -12.64 -30.31 12.74
N CYS A 826 -11.94 -31.23 12.10
CA CYS A 826 -10.48 -31.20 11.97
C CYS A 826 -10.04 -31.86 10.66
N THR A 827 -8.78 -31.63 10.31
CA THR A 827 -8.12 -32.14 9.11
C THR A 827 -7.44 -33.48 9.40
N GLY A 828 -7.93 -34.55 8.80
CA GLY A 828 -7.28 -35.86 8.77
C GLY A 828 -7.87 -36.90 9.72
N SER A 829 -7.23 -38.06 9.82
CA SER A 829 -7.65 -39.12 10.75
C SER A 829 -6.47 -40.02 11.11
N GLY A 830 -6.59 -40.70 12.25
CA GLY A 830 -5.58 -41.64 12.77
C GLY A 830 -5.65 -43.06 12.20
N GLU A 831 -6.45 -43.33 11.16
CA GLU A 831 -6.64 -44.70 10.66
C GLU A 831 -5.36 -45.29 10.06
N MET A 832 -4.77 -46.25 10.77
CA MET A 832 -3.72 -47.11 10.25
C MET A 832 -4.30 -48.47 9.85
N LYS A 833 -4.04 -48.91 8.61
CA LYS A 833 -4.21 -50.31 8.22
C LYS A 833 -3.16 -51.15 8.93
N LEU A 834 -3.42 -51.53 10.18
CA LEU A 834 -2.65 -52.55 10.88
C LEU A 834 -2.73 -53.86 10.08
N SER A 835 -1.61 -54.25 9.46
CA SER A 835 -1.47 -55.55 8.80
C SER A 835 -1.89 -56.67 9.77
N TRP A 836 -2.58 -57.67 9.23
CA TRP A 836 -3.20 -58.81 9.94
C TRP A 836 -2.35 -59.43 11.06
N PHE A 837 -1.01 -59.39 10.95
CA PHE A 837 -0.10 -59.85 12.01
C PHE A 837 -0.28 -59.12 13.36
N ASN A 838 -0.55 -57.81 13.38
CA ASN A 838 -0.83 -57.10 14.63
C ASN A 838 -2.28 -57.29 15.11
N ARG A 839 -3.24 -57.54 14.21
CA ARG A 839 -4.57 -58.04 14.63
C ARG A 839 -4.45 -59.40 15.31
N LEU A 840 -3.57 -60.28 14.81
CA LEU A 840 -3.26 -61.54 15.47
C LEU A 840 -2.54 -61.32 16.80
N ARG A 841 -1.55 -60.43 16.89
CA ARG A 841 -0.87 -60.16 18.17
C ARG A 841 -1.80 -59.60 19.25
N ASN A 842 -2.71 -58.68 18.88
CA ASN A 842 -3.71 -58.18 19.83
C ASN A 842 -4.82 -59.21 20.12
N SER A 843 -5.19 -60.06 19.16
CA SER A 843 -6.10 -61.19 19.40
C SER A 843 -5.48 -62.23 20.35
N PHE A 844 -4.17 -62.49 20.24
CA PHE A 844 -3.47 -63.36 21.18
C PHE A 844 -3.29 -62.73 22.56
N SER A 845 -3.20 -61.39 22.66
CA SER A 845 -3.17 -60.73 23.97
C SER A 845 -4.54 -60.69 24.65
N LEU A 846 -5.64 -60.62 23.89
CA LEU A 846 -7.00 -60.70 24.42
C LEU A 846 -7.39 -62.10 24.93
N ARG A 847 -6.64 -63.16 24.57
CA ARG A 847 -6.92 -64.51 25.07
C ARG A 847 -6.32 -64.83 26.44
N ASN A 848 -5.51 -63.93 27.02
CA ASN A 848 -4.87 -64.17 28.33
C ASN A 848 -5.37 -63.26 29.47
N SER A 849 -6.39 -62.41 29.27
CA SER A 849 -6.93 -61.54 30.33
C SER A 849 -8.22 -62.02 30.98
N PHE A 850 -8.60 -63.29 30.81
CA PHE A 850 -9.63 -63.93 31.64
C PHE A 850 -9.02 -64.62 32.88
N SER A 851 -8.26 -63.88 33.69
CA SER A 851 -8.16 -64.18 35.12
C SER A 851 -7.58 -63.00 35.89
N LYS A 852 -8.19 -62.74 37.06
CA LYS A 852 -7.77 -61.81 38.12
C LYS A 852 -8.01 -60.32 37.85
N GLY A 853 -9.27 -59.94 38.05
CA GLY A 853 -9.59 -58.61 38.56
C GLY A 853 -8.97 -58.42 39.95
N ILE A 854 -8.02 -57.50 40.06
CA ILE A 854 -7.61 -56.93 41.34
C ILE A 854 -7.69 -55.41 41.17
N SER A 855 -8.75 -54.87 41.76
CA SER A 855 -8.96 -53.45 42.02
C SER A 855 -7.85 -52.95 42.93
N VAL A 856 -7.00 -52.06 42.42
CA VAL A 856 -6.01 -51.32 43.23
C VAL A 856 -6.52 -49.89 43.38
N ARG A 857 -7.08 -49.64 44.56
CA ARG A 857 -7.43 -48.31 45.08
C ARG A 857 -6.15 -47.50 45.25
N TYR A 858 -6.11 -46.34 44.60
CA TYR A 858 -5.11 -45.30 44.81
C TYR A 858 -5.13 -44.83 46.28
N ARG A 859 -3.99 -44.93 46.96
CA ARG A 859 -3.68 -44.17 48.17
C ARG A 859 -2.32 -43.50 47.99
N GLN A 860 -2.35 -42.19 48.24
CA GLN A 860 -1.29 -41.20 48.17
C GLN A 860 0.06 -41.67 48.71
N PHE A 861 1.11 -41.22 48.04
CA PHE A 861 2.19 -40.50 48.70
C PHE A 861 2.24 -39.07 48.15
#